data_AF-A0A512MCK7-F1
#
_entry.id   AF-A0A512MCK7-F1
#
_cell.length_a   1.000
_cell.length_b   1.000
_cell.length_c   1.000
_cell.angle_alpha   90.00
_cell.angle_beta   90.00
_cell.angle_gamma   90.00
#
_symmetry.space_group_name_H-M   'P 1'
#
loop_
_entity.id
_entity.type
_entity.pdbx_description
1 polymer ?
#
loop_
_entity_poly.entity_id
_entity_poly.type
_entity_poly.pdbx_seq_one_letter_code
_entity_poly.pdbx_strand_id
1 'polypeptide(L)'
;MSSLNDLLASKNIRSALVVDDAFDKVPLASDLAWIDRQEWAQFFDDLTPEDKQKIADEYPAFHAQSGDELVGDDLFVSILWKIRDQLSFGTASVLFERYIADSNGANQQLNQLMTLLGSFSLKADFSGRNFEQAAASVDLIIIDLYLGSGQQESDMRTSIDGLARLSKKRKIAPPLVVLMSSSTRLEDNYAKFRDETGLFASGFRFIRKSDLAEPNSLERILHRLATYRDESLKLSAFVDTWQHALKRASVRTTDLLRTLDLSEFGQVYDLLLAEEKASIGSFFVDVVDRVLQHEVEAEDTIIDAAQRLNGVDFTSFPPRYIGASPDLQKFVFASTFQHRARLRLNGNSRSKVVFGDLLLSRGKADKAAALVAHRLEIHEGSVFAVMTPACSLQRGEAKRVLLLAGTIQSLTMKDWYIKDSPVRTPVMELADGSQNWIKWDLEHVETISHSHLEELLDDKGVLYVAGRLRDLYAVELQQKLLAHLGRVGVSAPMPAAFEVNITLAFPGTDEKVIYYSADGADSLRGIVYVGRKGDERQNHLSLTETTCHSICKALRKLIDDSRLHPEGRSALVKILEKEYDLLAMFERGMPLKAGMSQELLPVTFPKTDTTGSGKAMPAFYMTRVSQDGLMMHKAKYKISPVILIVSDAKDPGTLVDVGAEENEIDSQPAPQQAEDVMAESGSPEELPQDLRNSELTK
;
A
#
# COMPACT_ATOMS: atom_id res chain seq x y z
N MET A 1 14.92 25.49 18.87
CA MET A 1 14.93 25.25 17.42
C MET A 1 16.15 25.96 16.88
N SER A 2 17.04 25.27 16.18
CA SER A 2 18.17 25.91 15.48
C SER A 2 17.63 26.92 14.48
N SER A 3 18.30 28.06 14.29
CA SER A 3 17.91 28.98 13.22
C SER A 3 18.07 28.30 11.86
N LEU A 4 17.32 28.71 10.84
CA LEU A 4 17.46 28.15 9.49
C LEU A 4 18.92 28.22 9.01
N ASN A 5 19.62 29.29 9.34
CA ASN A 5 21.03 29.51 8.99
C ASN A 5 21.93 28.42 9.57
N ASP A 6 21.73 28.07 10.84
CA ASP A 6 22.49 26.99 11.51
C ASP A 6 22.19 25.64 10.84
N LEU A 7 20.93 25.40 10.49
CA LEU A 7 20.51 24.16 9.82
C LEU A 7 21.14 24.05 8.43
N LEU A 8 21.04 25.08 7.59
CA LEU A 8 21.64 25.12 6.25
C LEU A 8 23.16 24.92 6.33
N ALA A 9 23.84 25.59 7.26
CA ALA A 9 25.27 25.46 7.47
C ALA A 9 25.66 24.04 7.91
N SER A 10 24.95 23.45 8.88
CA SER A 10 25.21 22.09 9.36
C SER A 10 25.00 21.02 8.28
N LYS A 11 24.13 21.28 7.32
CA LYS A 11 23.81 20.40 6.18
C LYS A 11 24.64 20.71 4.93
N ASN A 12 25.63 21.60 5.04
CA ASN A 12 26.49 22.05 3.94
C ASN A 12 25.72 22.58 2.73
N ILE A 13 24.64 23.33 2.96
CA ILE A 13 23.93 24.07 1.92
C ILE A 13 24.42 25.52 2.01
N ARG A 14 25.28 25.93 1.08
CA ARG A 14 25.97 27.25 1.14
C ARG A 14 25.73 28.11 -0.09
N SER A 15 25.33 27.50 -1.20
CA SER A 15 25.20 28.17 -2.49
C SER A 15 23.84 27.91 -3.12
N ALA A 16 23.29 28.94 -3.75
CA ALA A 16 22.02 28.88 -4.45
C ALA A 16 22.18 29.46 -5.86
N LEU A 17 21.50 28.87 -6.84
CA LEU A 17 21.36 29.44 -8.18
C LEU A 17 19.89 29.71 -8.47
N VAL A 18 19.55 30.94 -8.86
CA VAL A 18 18.23 31.27 -9.40
C VAL A 18 18.29 31.23 -10.92
N VAL A 19 17.41 30.43 -11.53
CA VAL A 19 17.34 30.21 -12.97
C VAL A 19 16.00 30.69 -13.49
N ASP A 20 16.03 31.73 -14.31
CA ASP A 20 14.84 32.40 -14.85
C ASP A 20 15.23 33.10 -16.15
N ASP A 21 14.38 33.05 -17.16
CA ASP A 21 14.69 33.63 -18.47
C ASP A 21 14.70 35.17 -18.47
N ALA A 22 14.15 35.81 -17.43
CA ALA A 22 14.31 37.25 -17.20
C ALA A 22 15.77 37.69 -17.04
N PHE A 23 16.68 36.76 -16.71
CA PHE A 23 18.12 37.01 -16.62
C PHE A 23 18.87 36.86 -17.95
N ASP A 24 18.20 36.44 -19.02
CA ASP A 24 18.81 36.42 -20.34
C ASP A 24 19.09 37.84 -20.82
N LYS A 25 20.33 38.09 -21.24
CA LYS A 25 20.78 39.42 -21.69
C LYS A 25 20.31 39.75 -23.10
N VAL A 26 19.81 38.75 -23.83
CA VAL A 26 19.48 38.81 -25.25
C VAL A 26 18.20 38.00 -25.46
N PRO A 27 17.15 38.57 -26.09
CA PRO A 27 15.94 37.84 -26.42
C PRO A 27 16.18 36.81 -27.53
N LEU A 28 15.38 35.74 -27.54
CA LEU A 28 15.24 34.82 -28.66
C LEU A 28 14.07 35.24 -29.56
N ALA A 29 14.01 34.69 -30.78
CA ALA A 29 12.90 34.93 -31.70
C ALA A 29 11.55 34.52 -31.09
N SER A 30 11.53 33.42 -30.32
CA SER A 30 10.35 32.97 -29.59
C SER A 30 9.85 33.99 -28.57
N ASP A 31 10.74 34.84 -28.02
CA ASP A 31 10.35 35.85 -27.03
C ASP A 31 9.57 37.02 -27.62
N LEU A 32 9.69 37.19 -28.94
CA LEU A 32 9.07 38.23 -29.73
C LEU A 32 7.87 37.71 -30.54
N ALA A 33 7.42 36.48 -30.28
CA ALA A 33 6.31 35.87 -31.01
C ALA A 33 4.96 36.59 -30.83
N TRP A 34 4.85 37.50 -29.86
CA TRP A 34 3.69 38.36 -29.66
C TRP A 34 3.65 39.56 -30.62
N ILE A 35 4.78 39.91 -31.25
CA ILE A 35 4.89 40.97 -32.26
C ILE A 35 4.26 40.43 -33.54
N ASP A 36 3.24 41.12 -34.03
CA ASP A 36 2.55 40.66 -35.23
C ASP A 36 3.36 40.95 -36.51
N ARG A 37 2.90 40.39 -37.63
CA ARG A 37 3.57 40.60 -38.92
C ARG A 37 3.53 42.06 -39.39
N GLN A 38 2.57 42.87 -38.92
CA GLN A 38 2.46 44.27 -39.31
C GLN A 38 3.50 45.13 -38.59
N GLU A 39 3.74 44.87 -37.30
CA GLU A 39 4.80 45.52 -36.52
C GLU A 39 6.20 45.18 -37.06
N TRP A 40 6.43 43.91 -37.43
CA TRP A 40 7.67 43.52 -38.11
C TRP A 40 7.81 44.14 -39.50
N ALA A 41 6.74 44.19 -40.30
CA ALA A 41 6.76 44.85 -41.60
C ALA A 41 7.06 46.35 -41.47
N GLN A 42 6.45 47.02 -40.50
CA GLN A 42 6.70 48.42 -40.20
C GLN A 42 8.16 48.64 -39.78
N PHE A 43 8.72 47.76 -38.95
CA PHE A 43 10.14 47.79 -38.62
C PHE A 43 11.01 47.71 -39.88
N PHE A 44 10.77 46.76 -40.79
CA PHE A 44 11.56 46.61 -42.02
C PHE A 44 11.40 47.78 -43.01
N ASP A 45 10.23 48.40 -43.05
CA ASP A 45 9.94 49.58 -43.87
C ASP A 45 10.63 50.84 -43.33
N ASP A 46 10.73 50.97 -42.00
CA ASP A 46 11.37 52.09 -41.30
C ASP A 46 12.91 52.02 -41.30
N LEU A 47 13.51 50.91 -41.73
CA LEU A 47 14.97 50.77 -41.87
C LEU A 47 15.52 51.63 -43.01
N THR A 48 16.43 52.55 -42.68
CA THR A 48 17.17 53.34 -43.68
C THR A 48 18.17 52.47 -44.46
N PRO A 49 18.66 52.91 -45.63
CA PRO A 49 19.73 52.20 -46.34
C PRO A 49 21.00 52.00 -45.49
N GLU A 50 21.33 52.95 -44.61
CA GLU A 50 22.44 52.81 -43.66
C GLU A 50 22.16 51.73 -42.61
N ASP A 51 20.93 51.64 -42.09
CA ASP A 51 20.55 50.62 -41.11
C ASP A 51 20.59 49.21 -41.71
N LYS A 52 20.10 49.06 -42.95
CA LYS A 52 20.15 47.80 -43.70
C LYS A 52 21.60 47.34 -43.93
N GLN A 53 22.51 48.28 -44.22
CA GLN A 53 23.93 47.96 -44.35
C GLN A 53 24.55 47.53 -43.02
N LYS A 54 24.28 48.22 -41.91
CA LYS A 54 24.76 47.84 -40.57
C LYS A 54 24.29 46.45 -40.15
N ILE A 55 23.03 46.10 -40.44
CA ILE A 55 22.50 44.75 -40.19
C ILE A 55 23.21 43.73 -41.08
N ALA A 56 23.39 44.02 -42.37
CA ALA A 56 24.05 43.11 -43.31
C ALA A 56 25.55 42.87 -43.01
N ASP A 57 26.24 43.87 -42.46
CA ASP A 57 27.65 43.76 -42.06
C ASP A 57 27.84 42.77 -40.90
N GLU A 58 26.89 42.72 -39.96
CA GLU A 58 26.93 41.81 -38.81
C GLU A 58 26.21 40.47 -39.10
N TYR A 59 25.21 40.48 -39.98
CA TYR A 59 24.44 39.30 -40.41
C TYR A 59 24.39 39.20 -41.94
N PRO A 60 25.42 38.62 -42.60
CA PRO A 60 25.50 38.57 -44.07
C PRO A 60 24.34 37.86 -44.77
N ALA A 61 23.61 36.99 -44.06
CA ALA A 61 22.42 36.30 -44.59
C ALA A 61 21.18 37.20 -44.68
N PHE A 62 21.23 38.45 -44.17
CA PHE A 62 20.13 39.41 -44.19
C PHE A 62 19.55 39.66 -45.60
N HIS A 63 20.41 39.68 -46.63
CA HIS A 63 19.96 39.89 -48.01
C HIS A 63 19.47 38.61 -48.71
N ALA A 64 19.78 37.44 -48.15
CA ALA A 64 19.47 36.14 -48.75
C ALA A 64 18.15 35.54 -48.23
N GLN A 65 17.66 36.01 -47.08
CA GLN A 65 16.46 35.52 -46.42
C GLN A 65 15.30 36.52 -46.55
N SER A 66 14.08 35.99 -46.54
CA SER A 66 12.87 36.80 -46.47
C SER A 66 12.63 37.33 -45.05
N GLY A 67 11.84 38.41 -44.92
CA GLY A 67 11.51 39.00 -43.61
C GLY A 67 10.87 37.98 -42.65
N ASP A 68 10.00 37.10 -43.15
CA ASP A 68 9.37 36.03 -42.35
C ASP A 68 10.40 35.00 -41.83
N GLU A 69 11.45 34.71 -42.60
CA GLU A 69 12.53 33.80 -42.20
C GLU A 69 13.47 34.46 -41.18
N LEU A 70 13.77 35.74 -41.36
CA LEU A 70 14.63 36.51 -40.45
C LEU A 70 14.02 36.65 -39.06
N VAL A 71 12.71 36.91 -38.98
CA VAL A 71 11.99 37.07 -37.70
C VAL A 71 12.01 35.79 -36.86
N GLY A 72 12.10 34.62 -37.50
CA GLY A 72 12.21 33.32 -36.84
C GLY A 72 13.63 32.89 -36.46
N ASP A 73 14.66 33.67 -36.81
CA ASP A 73 16.07 33.32 -36.56
C ASP A 73 16.60 34.01 -35.28
N ASP A 74 16.94 33.20 -34.27
CA ASP A 74 17.55 33.64 -33.02
C ASP A 74 18.86 34.42 -33.25
N LEU A 75 19.64 34.06 -34.28
CA LEU A 75 20.89 34.76 -34.59
C LEU A 75 20.61 36.16 -35.11
N PHE A 76 19.61 36.32 -35.98
CA PHE A 76 19.16 37.63 -36.47
C PHE A 76 18.66 38.51 -35.32
N VAL A 77 17.80 37.98 -34.46
CA VAL A 77 17.27 38.71 -33.28
C VAL A 77 18.39 39.12 -32.33
N SER A 78 19.38 38.25 -32.10
CA SER A 78 20.53 38.56 -31.24
C SER A 78 21.39 39.71 -31.78
N ILE A 79 21.59 39.76 -33.10
CA ILE A 79 22.36 40.79 -33.78
C ILE A 79 21.58 42.10 -33.78
N LEU A 80 20.28 42.04 -34.09
CA LEU A 80 19.40 43.19 -34.06
C LEU A 80 19.37 43.81 -32.65
N TRP A 81 19.30 42.98 -31.61
CA TRP A 81 19.40 43.42 -30.23
C TRP A 81 20.74 44.09 -29.91
N LYS A 82 21.87 43.56 -30.41
CA LYS A 82 23.22 44.10 -30.19
C LYS A 82 23.40 45.50 -30.80
N ILE A 83 22.87 45.72 -32.00
CA ILE A 83 23.04 46.98 -32.74
C ILE A 83 21.88 47.97 -32.57
N ARG A 84 20.86 47.62 -31.77
CA ARG A 84 19.62 48.42 -31.61
C ARG A 84 19.85 49.91 -31.34
N ASP A 85 20.88 50.25 -30.57
CA ASP A 85 21.21 51.63 -30.17
C ASP A 85 21.97 52.40 -31.30
N GLN A 86 22.39 51.69 -32.35
CA GLN A 86 23.12 52.22 -33.51
C GLN A 86 22.22 52.41 -34.74
N LEU A 87 21.00 51.88 -34.70
CA LEU A 87 19.99 52.04 -35.73
C LEU A 87 19.32 53.41 -35.60
N SER A 88 18.66 53.86 -36.67
CA SER A 88 17.88 55.11 -36.68
C SER A 88 16.95 55.23 -35.46
N PHE A 89 16.86 56.45 -34.91
CA PHE A 89 16.32 56.71 -33.58
C PHE A 89 14.92 56.13 -33.37
N GLY A 90 14.81 55.13 -32.47
CA GLY A 90 13.54 54.56 -32.01
C GLY A 90 13.05 53.31 -32.75
N THR A 91 13.58 52.99 -33.95
CA THR A 91 13.06 51.90 -34.80
C THR A 91 13.18 50.53 -34.15
N ALA A 92 14.33 50.20 -33.54
CA ALA A 92 14.51 48.95 -32.82
C ALA A 92 14.00 49.01 -31.37
N SER A 93 13.94 50.21 -30.77
CA SER A 93 13.52 50.36 -29.36
C SER A 93 12.05 49.98 -29.14
N VAL A 94 11.17 50.32 -30.10
CA VAL A 94 9.74 49.97 -30.05
C VAL A 94 9.55 48.44 -30.11
N LEU A 95 10.32 47.76 -30.95
CA LEU A 95 10.24 46.31 -31.13
C LEU A 95 10.51 45.56 -29.81
N PHE A 96 11.47 46.03 -29.02
CA PHE A 96 11.86 45.37 -27.78
C PHE A 96 11.27 45.99 -26.51
N GLU A 97 10.48 47.05 -26.61
CA GLU A 97 10.02 47.83 -25.45
C GLU A 97 9.30 46.96 -24.41
N ARG A 98 8.37 46.11 -24.87
CA ARG A 98 7.63 45.20 -24.00
C ARG A 98 8.53 44.13 -23.39
N TYR A 99 9.46 43.56 -24.15
CA TYR A 99 10.44 42.59 -23.62
C TYR A 99 11.30 43.22 -22.51
N ILE A 100 11.76 44.46 -22.71
CA ILE A 100 12.50 45.23 -21.71
C ILE A 100 11.65 45.50 -20.47
N ALA A 101 10.38 45.90 -20.64
CA ALA A 101 9.46 46.15 -19.54
C ALA A 101 9.17 44.88 -18.72
N ASP A 102 8.89 43.77 -19.38
CA ASP A 102 8.60 42.47 -18.76
C ASP A 102 9.84 41.92 -18.02
N SER A 103 11.02 42.00 -18.65
CA SER A 103 12.30 41.64 -18.03
C SER A 103 12.60 42.51 -16.80
N ASN A 104 12.38 43.82 -16.87
CA ASN A 104 12.59 44.73 -15.73
C ASN A 104 11.66 44.41 -14.56
N GLY A 105 10.38 44.13 -14.82
CA GLY A 105 9.40 43.75 -13.81
C GLY A 105 9.75 42.43 -13.12
N ALA A 106 10.13 41.41 -13.90
CA ALA A 106 10.58 40.12 -13.39
C ALA A 106 11.87 40.25 -12.57
N ASN A 107 12.84 41.03 -13.05
CA ASN A 107 14.11 41.30 -12.38
C ASN A 107 13.91 41.89 -10.97
N GLN A 108 12.90 42.75 -10.76
CA GLN A 108 12.62 43.28 -9.42
C GLN A 108 12.22 42.18 -8.42
N GLN A 109 11.35 41.25 -8.82
CA GLN A 109 10.92 40.13 -7.96
C GLN A 109 12.09 39.17 -7.70
N LEU A 110 12.89 38.87 -8.73
CA LEU A 110 14.04 37.98 -8.60
C LEU A 110 15.14 38.60 -7.72
N ASN A 111 15.36 39.91 -7.79
CA ASN A 111 16.29 40.60 -6.89
C ASN A 111 15.85 40.56 -5.42
N GLN A 112 14.54 40.58 -5.15
CA GLN A 112 14.02 40.36 -3.79
C GLN A 112 14.31 38.93 -3.32
N LEU A 113 14.10 37.94 -4.18
CA LEU A 113 14.45 36.54 -3.90
C LEU A 113 15.95 36.40 -3.59
N MET A 114 16.82 37.02 -4.38
CA MET A 114 18.28 37.01 -4.15
C MET A 114 18.65 37.62 -2.79
N THR A 115 18.00 38.73 -2.43
CA THR A 115 18.18 39.39 -1.11
C THR A 115 17.73 38.48 0.03
N LEU A 116 16.58 37.81 -0.14
CA LEU A 116 16.04 36.86 0.83
C LEU A 116 16.98 35.66 1.02
N LEU A 117 17.51 35.08 -0.06
CA LEU A 117 18.51 34.01 0.02
C LEU A 117 19.79 34.46 0.74
N GLY A 118 20.24 35.70 0.48
CA GLY A 118 21.36 36.31 1.19
C GLY A 118 21.12 36.46 2.69
N SER A 119 19.88 36.76 3.11
CA SER A 119 19.50 36.81 4.53
C SER A 119 19.64 35.45 5.24
N PHE A 120 19.59 34.35 4.47
CA PHE A 120 19.82 33.00 4.96
C PHE A 120 21.29 32.54 4.91
N SER A 121 22.23 33.48 4.69
CA SER A 121 23.67 33.21 4.54
C SER A 121 24.03 32.32 3.34
N LEU A 122 23.16 32.27 2.31
CA LEU A 122 23.44 31.57 1.06
C LEU A 122 24.14 32.52 0.08
N LYS A 123 25.21 32.03 -0.56
CA LYS A 123 25.78 32.70 -1.73
C LYS A 123 24.86 32.44 -2.92
N ALA A 124 24.02 33.42 -3.24
CA ALA A 124 23.09 33.35 -4.35
C ALA A 124 23.72 33.94 -5.62
N ASP A 125 23.74 33.15 -6.69
CA ASP A 125 24.06 33.57 -8.06
C ASP A 125 22.80 33.42 -8.95
N PHE A 126 22.81 33.98 -10.15
CA PHE A 126 21.69 33.90 -11.10
C PHE A 126 22.14 33.45 -12.50
N SER A 127 21.22 32.88 -13.26
CA SER A 127 21.46 32.49 -14.65
C SER A 127 20.16 32.49 -15.47
N GLY A 128 20.28 32.70 -16.78
CA GLY A 128 19.19 32.54 -17.73
C GLY A 128 19.07 31.11 -18.27
N ARG A 129 18.66 30.96 -19.53
CA ARG A 129 18.44 29.64 -20.18
C ARG A 129 19.68 28.73 -20.20
N ASN A 130 20.88 29.30 -20.20
CA ASN A 130 22.16 28.56 -20.26
C ASN A 130 22.80 28.33 -18.87
N PHE A 131 22.04 27.73 -17.95
CA PHE A 131 22.42 27.66 -16.53
C PHE A 131 23.31 26.47 -16.13
N GLU A 132 23.50 25.46 -16.99
CA GLU A 132 24.13 24.19 -16.61
C GLU A 132 25.53 24.34 -15.99
N GLN A 133 26.35 25.23 -16.54
CA GLN A 133 27.71 25.44 -16.05
C GLN A 133 27.70 26.11 -14.67
N ALA A 134 26.83 27.10 -14.47
CA ALA A 134 26.67 27.78 -13.18
C ALA A 134 26.06 26.83 -12.13
N ALA A 135 25.19 25.91 -12.55
CA ALA A 135 24.53 24.95 -11.66
C ALA A 135 25.40 23.75 -11.27
N ALA A 136 26.56 23.58 -11.89
CA ALA A 136 27.42 22.40 -11.72
C ALA A 136 27.87 22.18 -10.26
N SER A 137 28.07 23.24 -9.49
CA SER A 137 28.62 23.18 -8.13
C SER A 137 27.71 23.71 -7.04
N VAL A 138 26.47 24.09 -7.34
CA VAL A 138 25.57 24.73 -6.34
C VAL A 138 24.80 23.71 -5.50
N ASP A 139 24.43 24.07 -4.28
CA ASP A 139 23.72 23.15 -3.37
C ASP A 139 22.20 23.19 -3.56
N LEU A 140 21.68 24.35 -3.96
CA LEU A 140 20.27 24.66 -4.16
C LEU A 140 20.08 25.31 -5.53
N ILE A 141 19.05 24.90 -6.25
CA ILE A 141 18.61 25.52 -7.50
C ILE A 141 17.15 25.93 -7.34
N ILE A 142 16.87 27.19 -7.62
CA ILE A 142 15.50 27.70 -7.75
C ILE A 142 15.29 27.99 -9.23
N ILE A 143 14.37 27.29 -9.89
CA ILE A 143 14.25 27.31 -11.36
C ILE A 143 12.82 27.57 -11.79
N ASP A 144 12.61 28.40 -12.83
CA ASP A 144 11.30 28.56 -13.43
C ASP A 144 10.85 27.33 -14.23
N LEU A 145 9.55 27.03 -14.15
CA LEU A 145 8.94 25.93 -14.89
C LEU A 145 9.08 26.12 -16.40
N TYR A 146 8.95 27.35 -16.89
CA TYR A 146 9.10 27.71 -18.29
C TYR A 146 10.29 28.64 -18.44
N LEU A 147 11.30 28.26 -19.23
CA LEU A 147 12.40 29.16 -19.58
C LEU A 147 12.17 29.74 -20.97
N GLY A 148 11.12 30.56 -21.08
CA GLY A 148 10.64 31.16 -22.32
C GLY A 148 9.38 32.01 -22.07
N SER A 149 9.24 33.13 -22.79
CA SER A 149 8.09 34.02 -22.59
C SER A 149 6.76 33.42 -23.08
N GLY A 150 6.81 32.40 -23.95
CA GLY A 150 5.66 31.75 -24.55
C GLY A 150 4.89 30.81 -23.62
N GLN A 151 5.48 30.40 -22.49
CA GLN A 151 4.95 29.37 -21.57
C GLN A 151 4.45 28.11 -22.29
N GLN A 152 5.19 27.68 -23.31
CA GLN A 152 4.86 26.53 -24.13
C GLN A 152 5.55 25.26 -23.60
N GLU A 153 5.14 24.09 -24.12
CA GLU A 153 5.75 22.80 -23.77
C GLU A 153 7.26 22.77 -24.07
N SER A 154 7.72 23.47 -25.11
CA SER A 154 9.15 23.63 -25.44
C SER A 154 9.93 24.35 -24.35
N ASP A 155 9.34 25.37 -23.74
CA ASP A 155 10.00 26.19 -22.71
C ASP A 155 10.15 25.38 -21.41
N MET A 156 9.15 24.55 -21.11
CA MET A 156 9.23 23.58 -20.01
C MET A 156 10.26 22.49 -20.30
N ARG A 157 10.32 22.03 -21.56
CA ARG A 157 11.30 21.01 -22.00
C ARG A 157 12.73 21.50 -21.78
N THR A 158 13.01 22.77 -22.06
CA THR A 158 14.32 23.39 -21.80
C THR A 158 14.74 23.27 -20.33
N SER A 159 13.84 23.61 -19.40
CA SER A 159 14.08 23.46 -17.96
C SER A 159 14.31 22.01 -17.55
N ILE A 160 13.44 21.10 -18.02
CA ILE A 160 13.52 19.66 -17.74
C ILE A 160 14.84 19.08 -18.23
N ASP A 161 15.17 19.30 -19.51
CA ASP A 161 16.34 18.67 -20.12
C ASP A 161 17.65 19.23 -19.53
N GLY A 162 17.69 20.53 -19.22
CA GLY A 162 18.83 21.16 -18.52
C GLY A 162 19.08 20.54 -17.14
N LEU A 163 18.03 20.40 -16.33
CA LEU A 163 18.14 19.74 -15.02
C LEU A 163 18.41 18.24 -15.13
N ALA A 164 17.80 17.53 -16.08
CA ALA A 164 18.06 16.10 -16.29
C ALA A 164 19.54 15.84 -16.62
N ARG A 165 20.17 16.70 -17.45
CA ARG A 165 21.61 16.65 -17.73
C ARG A 165 22.44 16.90 -16.48
N LEU A 166 22.03 17.86 -15.64
CA LEU A 166 22.72 18.15 -14.38
C LEU A 166 22.61 17.01 -13.36
N SER A 167 21.41 16.48 -13.13
CA SER A 167 21.15 15.34 -12.24
C SER A 167 21.97 14.11 -12.65
N LYS A 168 22.08 13.84 -13.96
CA LYS A 168 22.94 12.78 -14.50
C LYS A 168 24.42 12.98 -14.19
N LYS A 169 24.92 14.23 -14.18
CA LYS A 169 26.31 14.56 -13.82
C LYS A 169 26.55 14.48 -12.31
N ARG A 170 25.50 14.67 -11.49
CA ARG A 170 25.59 14.79 -10.02
C ARG A 170 24.80 13.72 -9.27
N LYS A 171 24.94 12.45 -9.67
CA LYS A 171 24.11 11.35 -9.11
C LYS A 171 24.28 11.09 -7.62
N ILE A 172 25.50 11.26 -7.09
CA ILE A 172 25.83 10.99 -5.69
C ILE A 172 25.33 12.11 -4.78
N ALA A 173 25.38 13.35 -5.26
CA ALA A 173 25.00 14.55 -4.51
C ALA A 173 24.20 15.50 -5.41
N PRO A 174 22.96 15.12 -5.76
CA PRO A 174 22.10 15.96 -6.58
C PRO A 174 21.78 17.26 -5.82
N PRO A 175 21.66 18.39 -6.53
CA PRO A 175 21.26 19.65 -5.90
C PRO A 175 19.83 19.53 -5.35
N LEU A 176 19.53 20.29 -4.30
CA LEU A 176 18.16 20.54 -3.89
C LEU A 176 17.51 21.45 -4.94
N VAL A 177 16.26 21.19 -5.30
CA VAL A 177 15.58 21.94 -6.35
C VAL A 177 14.25 22.47 -5.85
N VAL A 178 14.03 23.76 -6.09
CA VAL A 178 12.76 24.45 -5.89
C VAL A 178 12.27 24.95 -7.24
N LEU A 179 11.25 24.30 -7.78
CA LEU A 179 10.56 24.74 -8.99
C LEU A 179 9.69 25.95 -8.66
N MET A 180 9.81 27.03 -9.41
CA MET A 180 8.91 28.18 -9.31
C MET A 180 8.12 28.37 -10.59
N SER A 181 6.93 28.96 -10.49
CA SER A 181 6.18 29.42 -11.66
C SER A 181 5.06 30.37 -11.25
N SER A 182 4.65 31.24 -12.17
CA SER A 182 3.39 32.00 -12.08
C SER A 182 2.20 31.22 -12.66
N SER A 183 2.44 30.09 -13.34
CA SER A 183 1.40 29.31 -14.02
C SER A 183 0.54 28.52 -13.03
N THR A 184 -0.77 28.48 -13.28
CA THR A 184 -1.71 27.63 -12.53
C THR A 184 -1.48 26.14 -12.78
N ARG A 185 -0.75 25.78 -13.85
CA ARG A 185 -0.42 24.39 -14.23
C ARG A 185 0.77 23.81 -13.46
N LEU A 186 1.35 24.57 -12.52
CA LEU A 186 2.53 24.14 -11.76
C LEU A 186 2.30 22.81 -11.01
N GLU A 187 1.13 22.65 -10.39
CA GLU A 187 0.77 21.44 -9.65
C GLU A 187 0.59 20.22 -10.56
N ASP A 188 -0.06 20.41 -11.70
CA ASP A 188 -0.29 19.35 -12.69
C ASP A 188 1.02 18.86 -13.32
N ASN A 189 1.96 19.78 -13.59
CA ASN A 189 3.24 19.48 -14.23
C ASN A 189 4.34 19.06 -13.25
N TYR A 190 4.15 19.21 -11.94
CA TYR A 190 5.17 18.92 -10.94
C TYR A 190 5.65 17.46 -10.96
N ALA A 191 4.74 16.50 -11.05
CA ALA A 191 5.09 15.08 -11.09
C ALA A 191 5.86 14.73 -12.36
N LYS A 192 5.39 15.22 -13.51
CA LYS A 192 6.07 15.07 -14.80
C LYS A 192 7.48 15.65 -14.77
N PHE A 193 7.64 16.88 -14.26
CA PHE A 193 8.93 17.55 -14.14
C PHE A 193 9.89 16.76 -13.25
N ARG A 194 9.44 16.29 -12.09
CA ARG A 194 10.25 15.46 -11.17
C ARG A 194 10.74 14.19 -11.86
N ASP A 195 9.84 13.46 -12.49
CA ASP A 195 10.11 12.13 -13.04
C ASP A 195 11.04 12.22 -14.25
N GLU A 196 10.85 13.20 -15.13
CA GLU A 196 11.70 13.40 -16.30
C GLU A 196 13.09 13.97 -15.97
N THR A 197 13.21 14.76 -14.89
CA THR A 197 14.52 15.26 -14.40
C THR A 197 15.29 14.22 -13.57
N GLY A 198 14.64 13.13 -13.16
CA GLY A 198 15.22 12.10 -12.29
C GLY A 198 15.48 12.58 -10.86
N LEU A 199 14.74 13.58 -10.39
CA LEU A 199 14.87 14.12 -9.04
C LEU A 199 14.07 13.30 -8.03
N PHE A 200 14.61 13.13 -6.83
CA PHE A 200 13.86 12.53 -5.73
C PHE A 200 12.85 13.51 -5.15
N ALA A 201 11.64 13.02 -4.89
CA ALA A 201 10.59 13.81 -4.26
C ALA A 201 11.00 14.39 -2.90
N SER A 202 12.00 13.85 -2.22
CA SER A 202 12.49 14.36 -0.94
C SER A 202 13.40 15.60 -1.08
N GLY A 203 14.13 15.73 -2.20
CA GLY A 203 15.01 16.86 -2.52
C GLY A 203 14.42 17.90 -3.48
N PHE A 204 13.16 17.73 -3.89
CA PHE A 204 12.47 18.57 -4.86
C PHE A 204 11.18 19.17 -4.28
N ARG A 205 10.97 20.48 -4.43
CA ARG A 205 9.74 21.18 -4.02
C ARG A 205 9.33 22.18 -5.10
N PHE A 206 8.10 22.70 -5.02
CA PHE A 206 7.71 23.86 -5.82
C PHE A 206 7.28 25.03 -4.94
N ILE A 207 7.21 26.23 -5.50
CA ILE A 207 6.63 27.44 -4.90
C ILE A 207 6.02 28.30 -6.02
N ARG A 208 4.86 28.93 -5.80
CA ARG A 208 4.35 29.88 -6.80
C ARG A 208 5.13 31.18 -6.69
N LYS A 209 5.38 31.88 -7.81
CA LYS A 209 6.10 33.17 -7.77
C LYS A 209 5.36 34.21 -6.91
N SER A 210 4.03 34.15 -6.83
CA SER A 210 3.21 34.97 -5.91
C SER A 210 3.56 34.75 -4.44
N ASP A 211 3.89 33.51 -4.07
CA ASP A 211 4.09 33.09 -2.68
C ASP A 211 5.50 33.42 -2.19
N LEU A 212 6.41 33.81 -3.09
CA LEU A 212 7.74 34.31 -2.74
C LEU A 212 7.67 35.63 -1.96
N ALA A 213 6.62 36.42 -2.18
CA ALA A 213 6.37 37.65 -1.43
C ALA A 213 5.78 37.39 -0.03
N GLU A 214 5.27 36.18 0.23
CA GLU A 214 4.68 35.85 1.52
C GLU A 214 5.78 35.62 2.58
N PRO A 215 5.65 36.20 3.79
CA PRO A 215 6.60 35.99 4.86
C PRO A 215 6.76 34.50 5.19
N ASN A 216 8.02 34.05 5.31
CA ASN A 216 8.43 32.71 5.74
C ASN A 216 8.07 31.54 4.80
N SER A 217 7.44 31.78 3.64
CA SER A 217 7.04 30.70 2.72
C SER A 217 8.25 29.95 2.15
N LEU A 218 9.24 30.67 1.62
CA LEU A 218 10.50 30.07 1.17
C LEU A 218 11.30 29.46 2.32
N GLU A 219 11.39 30.15 3.46
CA GLU A 219 12.09 29.64 4.66
C GLU A 219 11.56 28.28 5.10
N ARG A 220 10.24 28.07 5.12
CA ARG A 220 9.64 26.77 5.46
C ARG A 220 10.02 25.67 4.48
N ILE A 221 10.10 25.99 3.18
CA ILE A 221 10.53 25.03 2.15
C ILE A 221 12.00 24.68 2.35
N LEU A 222 12.87 25.68 2.52
CA LEU A 222 14.30 25.48 2.73
C LEU A 222 14.59 24.72 4.02
N HIS A 223 13.89 25.04 5.11
CA HIS A 223 14.00 24.30 6.36
C HIS A 223 13.70 22.81 6.14
N ARG A 224 12.60 22.48 5.45
CA ARG A 224 12.24 21.09 5.17
C ARG A 224 13.28 20.39 4.29
N LEU A 225 13.70 21.02 3.19
CA LEU A 225 14.71 20.46 2.31
C LEU A 225 16.03 20.20 3.05
N ALA A 226 16.43 21.12 3.94
CA ALA A 226 17.62 20.96 4.76
C ALA A 226 17.47 19.87 5.83
N THR A 227 16.33 19.79 6.51
CA THR A 227 16.05 18.77 7.53
C THR A 227 16.25 17.36 6.97
N TYR A 228 15.73 17.08 5.77
CA TYR A 228 15.72 15.74 5.17
C TYR A 228 16.80 15.54 4.09
N ARG A 229 17.83 16.40 4.04
CA ARG A 229 18.87 16.32 3.01
C ARG A 229 19.63 15.01 3.07
N ASP A 230 20.07 14.60 4.26
CA ASP A 230 20.92 13.43 4.43
C ASP A 230 20.18 12.13 4.06
N GLU A 231 18.91 12.03 4.45
CA GLU A 231 18.02 10.93 4.08
C GLU A 231 17.77 10.90 2.57
N SER A 232 17.59 12.06 1.95
CA SER A 232 17.44 12.19 0.49
C SER A 232 18.70 11.72 -0.24
N LEU A 233 19.89 12.05 0.28
CA LEU A 233 21.17 11.62 -0.27
C LEU A 233 21.35 10.10 -0.13
N LYS A 234 21.00 9.52 1.01
CA LYS A 234 21.01 8.05 1.21
C LYS A 234 20.12 7.34 0.20
N LEU A 235 18.90 7.84 -0.01
CA LEU A 235 17.98 7.27 -1.00
C LEU A 235 18.50 7.43 -2.43
N SER A 236 19.06 8.60 -2.76
CA SER A 236 19.64 8.86 -4.09
C SER A 236 20.80 7.92 -4.38
N ALA A 237 21.70 7.75 -3.41
CA ALA A 237 22.83 6.84 -3.51
C ALA A 237 22.37 5.37 -3.66
N PHE A 238 21.32 4.97 -2.95
CA PHE A 238 20.76 3.62 -3.08
C PHE A 238 20.24 3.35 -4.49
N VAL A 239 19.39 4.24 -5.03
CA VAL A 239 18.83 4.06 -6.37
C VAL A 239 19.89 4.14 -7.45
N ASP A 240 20.88 5.04 -7.33
CA ASP A 240 21.98 5.09 -8.28
C ASP A 240 22.85 3.82 -8.24
N THR A 241 23.14 3.31 -7.04
CA THR A 241 23.88 2.06 -6.87
C THR A 241 23.11 0.90 -7.48
N TRP A 242 21.79 0.82 -7.23
CA TRP A 242 20.90 -0.16 -7.84
C TRP A 242 20.90 -0.08 -9.37
N GLN A 243 20.83 1.11 -9.96
CA GLN A 243 20.88 1.30 -11.41
C GLN A 243 22.20 0.80 -12.02
N HIS A 244 23.34 1.13 -11.40
CA HIS A 244 24.64 0.67 -11.89
C HIS A 244 24.82 -0.84 -11.75
N ALA A 245 24.39 -1.40 -10.62
CA ALA A 245 24.42 -2.83 -10.37
C ALA A 245 23.52 -3.60 -11.35
N LEU A 246 22.30 -3.13 -11.62
CA LEU A 246 21.42 -3.71 -12.63
C LEU A 246 22.07 -3.69 -14.03
N LYS A 247 22.76 -2.60 -14.40
CA LYS A 247 23.49 -2.52 -15.67
C LYS A 247 24.61 -3.56 -15.74
N ARG A 248 25.36 -3.77 -14.67
CA ARG A 248 26.42 -4.80 -14.61
C ARG A 248 25.86 -6.22 -14.64
N ALA A 249 24.82 -6.48 -13.85
CA ALA A 249 24.11 -7.76 -13.83
C ALA A 249 23.55 -8.12 -15.21
N SER A 250 22.98 -7.13 -15.92
CA SER A 250 22.52 -7.30 -17.30
C SER A 250 23.64 -7.66 -18.27
N VAL A 251 24.83 -7.06 -18.14
CA VAL A 251 26.01 -7.43 -18.95
C VAL A 251 26.43 -8.87 -18.67
N ARG A 252 26.59 -9.26 -17.41
CA ARG A 252 26.97 -10.64 -17.04
C ARG A 252 25.94 -11.68 -17.47
N THR A 253 24.65 -11.38 -17.30
CA THR A 253 23.55 -12.21 -17.81
C THR A 253 23.68 -12.39 -19.32
N THR A 254 23.93 -11.31 -20.05
CA THR A 254 24.10 -11.37 -21.51
C THR A 254 25.34 -12.18 -21.89
N ASP A 255 26.44 -12.05 -21.15
CA ASP A 255 27.66 -12.81 -21.40
C ASP A 255 27.45 -14.31 -21.17
N LEU A 256 26.71 -14.70 -20.13
CA LEU A 256 26.31 -16.10 -19.91
C LEU A 256 25.39 -16.61 -21.04
N LEU A 257 24.45 -15.78 -21.51
CA LEU A 257 23.60 -16.19 -22.64
C LEU A 257 24.40 -16.34 -23.94
N ARG A 258 25.46 -15.58 -24.14
CA ARG A 258 26.35 -15.69 -25.31
C ARG A 258 27.21 -16.94 -25.28
N THR A 259 27.41 -17.56 -24.12
CA THR A 259 28.10 -18.86 -24.07
C THR A 259 27.21 -20.00 -24.57
N LEU A 260 25.89 -19.79 -24.61
CA LEU A 260 24.96 -20.79 -25.09
C LEU A 260 24.95 -20.85 -26.62
N ASP A 261 25.38 -21.98 -27.19
CA ASP A 261 25.32 -22.22 -28.63
C ASP A 261 23.95 -22.76 -29.06
N LEU A 262 23.62 -22.62 -30.35
CA LEU A 262 22.37 -23.12 -30.92
C LEU A 262 22.16 -24.62 -30.66
N SER A 263 23.24 -25.40 -30.60
CA SER A 263 23.16 -26.82 -30.22
C SER A 263 22.61 -27.01 -28.81
N GLU A 264 22.98 -26.16 -27.85
CA GLU A 264 22.51 -26.25 -26.47
C GLU A 264 21.04 -25.82 -26.35
N PHE A 265 20.62 -24.80 -27.10
CA PHE A 265 19.19 -24.49 -27.27
C PHE A 265 18.42 -25.68 -27.85
N GLY A 266 19.00 -26.37 -28.84
CA GLY A 266 18.47 -27.60 -29.42
C GLY A 266 18.35 -28.72 -28.39
N GLN A 267 19.39 -28.96 -27.58
CA GLN A 267 19.37 -29.97 -26.52
C GLN A 267 18.31 -29.66 -25.46
N VAL A 268 18.18 -28.41 -25.02
CA VAL A 268 17.11 -28.01 -24.08
C VAL A 268 15.74 -28.27 -24.70
N TYR A 269 15.56 -27.94 -25.98
CA TYR A 269 14.31 -28.24 -26.65
C TYR A 269 14.04 -29.75 -26.69
N ASP A 270 14.97 -30.55 -27.22
CA ASP A 270 14.78 -31.98 -27.44
C ASP A 270 14.62 -32.77 -26.13
N LEU A 271 15.40 -32.43 -25.10
CA LEU A 271 15.44 -33.18 -23.84
C LEU A 271 14.39 -32.73 -22.81
N LEU A 272 13.85 -31.51 -22.93
CA LEU A 272 12.91 -30.96 -21.95
C LEU A 272 11.60 -30.50 -22.57
N LEU A 273 11.65 -29.64 -23.59
CA LEU A 273 10.47 -28.90 -24.05
C LEU A 273 9.66 -29.64 -25.13
N ALA A 274 10.28 -30.52 -25.91
CA ALA A 274 9.65 -31.23 -27.02
C ALA A 274 8.54 -32.16 -26.52
N GLU A 275 8.81 -32.90 -25.44
CA GLU A 275 7.83 -33.78 -24.80
C GLU A 275 6.65 -32.97 -24.23
N GLU A 276 6.94 -31.85 -23.58
CA GLU A 276 5.92 -30.98 -22.97
C GLU A 276 5.25 -30.03 -23.96
N LYS A 277 5.66 -30.06 -25.25
CA LYS A 277 5.28 -29.11 -26.31
C LYS A 277 5.30 -27.65 -25.85
N ALA A 278 6.27 -27.32 -25.02
CA ALA A 278 6.45 -26.02 -24.42
C ALA A 278 7.16 -25.06 -25.39
N SER A 279 6.87 -23.76 -25.25
CA SER A 279 7.52 -22.73 -26.05
C SER A 279 8.94 -22.45 -25.56
N ILE A 280 9.94 -22.68 -26.40
CA ILE A 280 11.35 -22.36 -26.10
C ILE A 280 11.53 -20.88 -25.72
N GLY A 281 10.85 -19.97 -26.42
CA GLY A 281 10.93 -18.54 -26.13
C GLY A 281 10.36 -18.19 -24.75
N SER A 282 9.22 -18.77 -24.37
CA SER A 282 8.63 -18.54 -23.04
C SER A 282 9.56 -19.10 -21.95
N PHE A 283 10.05 -20.32 -22.14
CA PHE A 283 10.93 -20.98 -21.19
C PHE A 283 12.21 -20.18 -20.93
N PHE A 284 12.90 -19.75 -22.00
CA PHE A 284 14.14 -18.98 -21.83
C PHE A 284 13.89 -17.59 -21.23
N VAL A 285 12.76 -16.93 -21.48
CA VAL A 285 12.43 -15.70 -20.76
C VAL A 285 12.31 -15.96 -19.25
N ASP A 286 11.66 -17.05 -18.84
CA ASP A 286 11.53 -17.42 -17.42
C ASP A 286 12.89 -17.74 -16.78
N VAL A 287 13.76 -18.47 -17.50
CA VAL A 287 15.12 -18.79 -17.03
C VAL A 287 16.00 -17.54 -16.96
N VAL A 288 16.00 -16.71 -18.01
CA VAL A 288 16.80 -15.48 -18.09
C VAL A 288 16.40 -14.51 -16.99
N ASP A 289 15.11 -14.39 -16.66
CA ASP A 289 14.67 -13.55 -15.54
C ASP A 289 15.29 -13.99 -14.20
N ARG A 290 15.37 -15.31 -13.97
CA ARG A 290 15.99 -15.88 -12.76
C ARG A 290 17.51 -15.71 -12.76
N VAL A 291 18.15 -15.87 -13.91
CA VAL A 291 19.59 -15.60 -14.07
C VAL A 291 19.87 -14.11 -13.81
N LEU A 292 19.09 -13.20 -14.40
CA LEU A 292 19.24 -11.77 -14.15
C LEU A 292 19.04 -11.44 -12.67
N GLN A 293 18.03 -12.04 -12.03
CA GLN A 293 17.81 -11.88 -10.61
C GLN A 293 19.02 -12.37 -9.79
N HIS A 294 19.56 -13.55 -10.10
CA HIS A 294 20.76 -14.09 -9.46
C HIS A 294 21.97 -13.15 -9.63
N GLU A 295 22.17 -12.61 -10.83
CA GLU A 295 23.25 -11.67 -11.11
C GLU A 295 23.08 -10.33 -10.37
N VAL A 296 21.83 -9.89 -10.11
CA VAL A 296 21.53 -8.72 -9.28
C VAL A 296 21.80 -9.02 -7.81
N GLU A 297 21.45 -10.21 -7.32
CA GLU A 297 21.69 -10.66 -5.94
C GLU A 297 23.19 -10.76 -5.63
N ALA A 298 24.03 -11.07 -6.62
CA ALA A 298 25.49 -11.14 -6.51
C ALA A 298 26.20 -9.77 -6.40
N GLU A 299 25.48 -8.65 -6.45
CA GLU A 299 26.07 -7.31 -6.40
C GLU A 299 26.23 -6.81 -4.96
N ASP A 300 27.42 -7.00 -4.38
CA ASP A 300 27.77 -6.54 -3.02
C ASP A 300 27.44 -5.06 -2.79
N THR A 301 27.61 -4.21 -3.81
CA THR A 301 27.29 -2.77 -3.71
C THR A 301 25.81 -2.50 -3.43
N ILE A 302 24.88 -3.34 -3.93
CA ILE A 302 23.46 -3.23 -3.59
C ILE A 302 23.25 -3.57 -2.12
N ILE A 303 23.90 -4.62 -1.63
CA ILE A 303 23.81 -5.07 -0.23
C ILE A 303 24.30 -3.97 0.70
N ASP A 304 25.48 -3.40 0.41
CA ASP A 304 26.04 -2.26 1.17
C ASP A 304 25.10 -1.05 1.17
N ALA A 305 24.51 -0.73 0.02
CA ALA A 305 23.56 0.38 -0.10
C ALA A 305 22.27 0.12 0.69
N ALA A 306 21.75 -1.11 0.68
CA ALA A 306 20.59 -1.51 1.45
C ALA A 306 20.86 -1.44 2.97
N GLN A 307 22.04 -1.87 3.42
CA GLN A 307 22.45 -1.73 4.83
C GLN A 307 22.50 -0.25 5.26
N ARG A 308 22.99 0.64 4.41
CA ARG A 308 22.96 2.09 4.69
C ARG A 308 21.54 2.65 4.75
N LEU A 309 20.62 2.10 3.96
CA LEU A 309 19.21 2.50 3.96
C LEU A 309 18.50 2.16 5.29
N ASN A 310 18.93 1.10 6.00
CA ASN A 310 18.44 0.80 7.35
C ASN A 310 18.75 1.91 8.36
N GLY A 311 19.72 2.78 8.06
CA GLY A 311 20.05 3.96 8.87
C GLY A 311 19.25 5.22 8.50
N VAL A 312 18.17 5.12 7.72
CA VAL A 312 17.23 6.22 7.51
C VAL A 312 16.32 6.32 8.73
N ASP A 313 16.20 7.52 9.29
CA ASP A 313 15.27 7.77 10.39
C ASP A 313 13.84 7.90 9.84
N PHE A 314 13.01 6.88 10.09
CA PHE A 314 11.60 6.88 9.74
C PHE A 314 10.69 7.42 10.86
N THR A 315 11.25 7.85 12.00
CA THR A 315 10.46 8.47 13.08
C THR A 315 10.04 9.90 12.75
N SER A 316 10.73 10.55 11.81
CA SER A 316 10.39 11.86 11.26
C SER A 316 10.35 11.80 9.73
N PHE A 317 9.19 12.02 9.12
CA PHE A 317 9.03 12.01 7.67
C PHE A 317 8.58 13.38 7.14
N PRO A 318 9.05 13.78 5.95
CA PRO A 318 8.60 15.03 5.35
C PRO A 318 7.09 14.97 5.09
N PRO A 319 6.35 16.08 5.31
CA PRO A 319 4.97 16.16 4.87
C PRO A 319 4.92 15.99 3.35
N ARG A 320 3.92 15.25 2.87
CA ARG A 320 3.68 15.09 1.43
C ARG A 320 3.34 16.44 0.82
N TYR A 321 3.97 16.74 -0.32
CA TYR A 321 3.77 18.00 -1.04
C TYR A 321 2.75 17.88 -2.18
N ILE A 322 2.63 16.67 -2.77
CA ILE A 322 1.55 16.31 -3.69
C ILE A 322 0.46 15.56 -2.90
N GLY A 323 -0.79 15.68 -3.34
CA GLY A 323 -1.91 14.84 -2.91
C GLY A 323 -1.67 13.34 -3.10
N ALA A 324 -2.65 12.53 -2.70
CA ALA A 324 -2.53 11.07 -2.66
C ALA A 324 -2.07 10.47 -4.00
N SER A 325 -0.80 10.04 -4.07
CA SER A 325 -0.29 9.26 -5.19
C SER A 325 -0.54 7.76 -4.96
N PRO A 326 -1.06 7.02 -5.96
CA PRO A 326 -1.20 5.57 -5.91
C PRO A 326 0.12 4.81 -6.11
N ASP A 327 1.28 5.46 -6.13
CA ASP A 327 2.55 4.81 -6.51
C ASP A 327 2.91 3.58 -5.67
N LEU A 328 2.62 3.58 -4.36
CA LEU A 328 2.84 2.39 -3.52
C LEU A 328 1.96 1.21 -3.94
N GLN A 329 0.73 1.47 -4.39
CA GLN A 329 -0.15 0.42 -4.91
C GLN A 329 0.39 -0.16 -6.22
N LYS A 330 1.06 0.66 -7.06
CA LYS A 330 1.73 0.15 -8.27
C LYS A 330 2.85 -0.82 -7.93
N PHE A 331 3.63 -0.57 -6.86
CA PHE A 331 4.64 -1.53 -6.38
C PHE A 331 4.00 -2.84 -5.94
N VAL A 332 2.91 -2.79 -5.17
CA VAL A 332 2.18 -4.00 -4.74
C VAL A 332 1.60 -4.75 -5.94
N PHE A 333 1.07 -4.04 -6.93
CA PHE A 333 0.59 -4.65 -8.18
C PHE A 333 1.73 -5.36 -8.92
N ALA A 334 2.86 -4.67 -9.15
CA ALA A 334 4.00 -5.21 -9.90
C ALA A 334 4.71 -6.39 -9.18
N SER A 335 4.64 -6.43 -7.84
CA SER A 335 5.12 -7.57 -7.05
C SER A 335 4.16 -8.75 -7.09
N THR A 336 2.86 -8.51 -7.24
CA THR A 336 1.82 -9.57 -7.23
C THR A 336 1.61 -10.19 -8.62
N PHE A 337 1.66 -9.36 -9.66
CA PHE A 337 1.30 -9.73 -11.03
C PHE A 337 2.49 -9.73 -11.98
N GLN A 338 2.41 -10.57 -13.00
CA GLN A 338 3.27 -10.45 -14.18
C GLN A 338 2.86 -9.22 -15.01
N HIS A 339 3.84 -8.62 -15.68
CA HIS A 339 3.57 -7.51 -16.58
C HIS A 339 2.69 -7.95 -17.77
N ARG A 340 1.69 -7.15 -18.16
CA ARG A 340 0.72 -7.52 -19.22
C ARG A 340 1.36 -7.89 -20.56
N ALA A 341 2.50 -7.28 -20.90
CA ALA A 341 3.24 -7.64 -22.11
C ALA A 341 3.68 -9.11 -22.14
N ARG A 342 3.92 -9.73 -20.97
CA ARG A 342 4.29 -11.14 -20.82
C ARG A 342 3.16 -12.09 -21.18
N LEU A 343 1.91 -11.65 -21.09
CA LEU A 343 0.73 -12.46 -21.45
C LEU A 343 0.69 -12.80 -22.96
N ARG A 344 1.48 -12.12 -23.79
CA ARG A 344 1.65 -12.45 -25.22
C ARG A 344 2.46 -13.73 -25.43
N LEU A 345 3.25 -14.13 -24.44
CA LEU A 345 4.00 -15.38 -24.49
C LEU A 345 3.03 -16.51 -24.11
N ASN A 346 2.66 -17.31 -25.10
CA ASN A 346 1.89 -18.52 -24.86
C ASN A 346 2.78 -19.52 -24.13
N GLY A 347 2.44 -19.84 -22.88
CA GLY A 347 3.19 -20.81 -22.07
C GLY A 347 2.99 -22.26 -22.55
N ASN A 348 1.99 -22.53 -23.39
CA ASN A 348 1.72 -23.84 -23.95
C ASN A 348 1.00 -23.73 -25.32
N SER A 349 1.27 -24.69 -26.21
CA SER A 349 0.53 -24.90 -27.46
C SER A 349 -0.83 -25.60 -27.27
N ARG A 350 -1.04 -26.34 -26.17
CA ARG A 350 -2.26 -27.15 -25.93
C ARG A 350 -3.35 -26.48 -25.07
N SER A 351 -3.07 -25.32 -24.48
CA SER A 351 -4.02 -24.62 -23.61
C SER A 351 -3.90 -23.12 -23.81
N LYS A 352 -5.03 -22.42 -24.00
CA LYS A 352 -5.09 -20.95 -24.06
C LYS A 352 -4.85 -20.27 -22.71
N VAL A 353 -4.82 -21.04 -21.62
CA VAL A 353 -4.58 -20.54 -20.26
C VAL A 353 -3.42 -21.28 -19.61
N VAL A 354 -2.80 -20.63 -18.63
CA VAL A 354 -1.79 -21.22 -17.75
C VAL A 354 -2.14 -21.00 -16.28
N PHE A 355 -1.43 -21.69 -15.41
CA PHE A 355 -1.59 -21.55 -13.97
C PHE A 355 -1.41 -20.09 -13.51
N GLY A 356 -2.32 -19.60 -12.66
CA GLY A 356 -2.31 -18.23 -12.15
C GLY A 356 -2.91 -17.19 -13.09
N ASP A 357 -3.37 -17.54 -14.30
CA ASP A 357 -4.15 -16.63 -15.14
C ASP A 357 -5.44 -16.20 -14.44
N LEU A 358 -5.77 -14.92 -14.58
CA LEU A 358 -7.02 -14.33 -14.13
C LEU A 358 -7.93 -14.03 -15.31
N LEU A 359 -9.08 -14.67 -15.33
CA LEU A 359 -10.08 -14.55 -16.38
C LEU A 359 -11.19 -13.62 -15.92
N LEU A 360 -11.40 -12.50 -16.61
CA LEU A 360 -12.40 -11.49 -16.24
C LEU A 360 -13.56 -11.47 -17.24
N SER A 361 -14.78 -11.23 -16.73
CA SER A 361 -15.98 -11.10 -17.56
C SER A 361 -15.99 -9.82 -18.40
N ARG A 362 -16.36 -9.93 -19.69
CA ARG A 362 -16.56 -8.83 -20.65
C ARG A 362 -17.98 -8.26 -20.64
N GLY A 363 -18.90 -8.82 -19.86
CA GLY A 363 -20.28 -8.35 -19.69
C GLY A 363 -21.28 -8.68 -20.83
N LYS A 364 -20.85 -8.89 -22.08
CA LYS A 364 -21.74 -9.33 -23.18
C LYS A 364 -21.28 -10.64 -23.81
N ALA A 365 -22.23 -11.57 -23.99
CA ALA A 365 -22.05 -12.91 -24.53
C ALA A 365 -22.78 -13.09 -25.87
N ASP A 366 -22.22 -13.86 -26.80
CA ASP A 366 -23.01 -14.48 -27.87
C ASP A 366 -23.84 -15.67 -27.32
N LYS A 367 -24.88 -16.14 -28.04
CA LYS A 367 -25.85 -17.13 -27.55
C LYS A 367 -25.23 -18.46 -27.07
N ALA A 368 -24.18 -18.94 -27.72
CA ALA A 368 -23.50 -20.18 -27.33
C ALA A 368 -22.66 -19.97 -26.06
N ALA A 369 -21.87 -18.90 -26.00
CA ALA A 369 -21.11 -18.50 -24.82
C ALA A 369 -22.03 -18.18 -23.62
N ALA A 370 -23.23 -17.65 -23.87
CA ALA A 370 -24.21 -17.33 -22.84
C ALA A 370 -24.70 -18.58 -22.07
N LEU A 371 -24.85 -19.72 -22.74
CA LEU A 371 -25.29 -20.96 -22.08
C LEU A 371 -24.21 -21.51 -21.14
N VAL A 372 -22.95 -21.52 -21.60
CA VAL A 372 -21.80 -21.93 -20.78
C VAL A 372 -21.58 -20.95 -19.64
N ALA A 373 -21.70 -19.64 -19.90
CA ALA A 373 -21.58 -18.59 -18.91
C ALA A 373 -22.66 -18.69 -17.81
N HIS A 374 -23.91 -18.97 -18.19
CA HIS A 374 -24.98 -19.20 -17.21
C HIS A 374 -24.69 -20.43 -16.34
N ARG A 375 -24.14 -21.51 -16.92
CA ARG A 375 -23.81 -22.73 -16.16
C ARG A 375 -22.70 -22.49 -15.12
N LEU A 376 -21.75 -21.62 -15.45
CA LEU A 376 -20.63 -21.26 -14.57
C LEU A 376 -20.92 -20.01 -13.71
N GLU A 377 -22.17 -19.55 -13.68
CA GLU A 377 -22.60 -18.39 -12.90
C GLU A 377 -21.73 -17.14 -13.17
N ILE A 378 -21.34 -16.95 -14.44
CA ILE A 378 -20.56 -15.79 -14.86
C ILE A 378 -21.47 -14.56 -14.91
N HIS A 379 -21.18 -13.60 -14.05
CA HIS A 379 -21.87 -12.32 -13.97
C HIS A 379 -20.92 -11.16 -14.31
N GLU A 380 -21.44 -9.94 -14.34
CA GLU A 380 -20.60 -8.75 -14.43
C GLU A 380 -19.73 -8.64 -13.17
N GLY A 381 -18.42 -8.45 -13.37
CA GLY A 381 -17.44 -8.43 -12.28
C GLY A 381 -16.98 -9.80 -11.77
N SER A 382 -17.47 -10.91 -12.36
CA SER A 382 -16.90 -12.23 -12.07
C SER A 382 -15.46 -12.32 -12.55
N VAL A 383 -14.60 -12.90 -11.71
CA VAL A 383 -13.21 -13.23 -12.02
C VAL A 383 -12.94 -14.68 -11.67
N PHE A 384 -12.15 -15.36 -12.49
CA PHE A 384 -11.73 -16.74 -12.24
C PHE A 384 -10.22 -16.83 -12.25
N ALA A 385 -9.63 -17.45 -11.21
CA ALA A 385 -8.21 -17.80 -11.22
C ALA A 385 -8.03 -19.23 -11.71
N VAL A 386 -7.08 -19.46 -12.63
CA VAL A 386 -6.74 -20.80 -13.12
C VAL A 386 -5.86 -21.50 -12.10
N MET A 387 -6.43 -22.49 -11.39
CA MET A 387 -5.78 -23.21 -10.29
C MET A 387 -5.30 -24.62 -10.67
N THR A 388 -5.47 -25.04 -11.93
CA THR A 388 -4.89 -26.32 -12.41
C THR A 388 -3.36 -26.23 -12.40
N PRO A 389 -2.65 -27.23 -11.84
CA PRO A 389 -1.20 -27.27 -11.86
C PRO A 389 -0.61 -27.07 -13.27
N ALA A 390 0.48 -26.30 -13.35
CA ALA A 390 1.12 -25.91 -14.60
C ALA A 390 1.52 -27.14 -15.46
N CYS A 391 2.12 -28.16 -14.85
CA CYS A 391 2.55 -29.38 -15.55
C CYS A 391 1.37 -30.14 -16.21
N SER A 392 0.22 -30.23 -15.54
CA SER A 392 -0.98 -30.88 -16.08
C SER A 392 -1.57 -30.11 -17.25
N LEU A 393 -1.55 -28.77 -17.20
CA LEU A 393 -1.96 -27.92 -18.30
C LEU A 393 -0.99 -28.03 -19.48
N GLN A 394 0.32 -28.03 -19.22
CA GLN A 394 1.38 -28.13 -20.24
C GLN A 394 1.27 -29.43 -21.03
N ARG A 395 1.17 -30.57 -20.34
CA ARG A 395 1.06 -31.89 -20.97
C ARG A 395 -0.30 -32.12 -21.65
N GLY A 396 -1.31 -31.32 -21.34
CA GLY A 396 -2.68 -31.54 -21.80
C GLY A 396 -3.32 -32.79 -21.19
N GLU A 397 -2.80 -33.24 -20.04
CA GLU A 397 -3.33 -34.37 -19.28
C GLU A 397 -4.56 -33.97 -18.46
N ALA A 398 -4.67 -32.68 -18.14
CA ALA A 398 -5.84 -32.13 -17.46
C ALA A 398 -7.07 -32.26 -18.37
N LYS A 399 -7.97 -33.19 -18.04
CA LYS A 399 -9.26 -33.32 -18.75
C LYS A 399 -10.14 -32.08 -18.58
N ARG A 400 -9.97 -31.38 -17.47
CA ARG A 400 -10.71 -30.17 -17.08
C ARG A 400 -9.76 -29.18 -16.43
N VAL A 401 -10.03 -27.90 -16.66
CA VAL A 401 -9.38 -26.77 -16.01
C VAL A 401 -10.15 -26.45 -14.73
N LEU A 402 -9.43 -26.32 -13.62
CA LEU A 402 -9.91 -25.94 -12.30
C LEU A 402 -9.85 -24.42 -12.20
N LEU A 403 -10.98 -23.82 -11.88
CA LEU A 403 -11.16 -22.38 -11.74
C LEU A 403 -11.63 -22.07 -10.32
N LEU A 404 -10.99 -21.10 -9.68
CA LEU A 404 -11.46 -20.51 -8.44
C LEU A 404 -12.23 -19.23 -8.75
N ALA A 405 -13.51 -19.17 -8.38
CA ALA A 405 -14.32 -18.00 -8.61
C ALA A 405 -14.01 -16.90 -7.58
N GLY A 406 -14.20 -15.66 -8.02
CA GLY A 406 -14.10 -14.48 -7.20
C GLY A 406 -14.87 -13.32 -7.81
N THR A 407 -14.88 -12.21 -7.10
CA THR A 407 -15.53 -10.98 -7.54
C THR A 407 -14.55 -9.82 -7.49
N ILE A 408 -14.47 -9.06 -8.58
CA ILE A 408 -13.70 -7.83 -8.62
C ILE A 408 -14.48 -6.69 -7.95
N GLN A 409 -13.79 -5.89 -7.14
CA GLN A 409 -14.37 -4.78 -6.41
C GLN A 409 -13.46 -3.56 -6.52
N SER A 410 -14.06 -2.37 -6.60
CA SER A 410 -13.30 -1.10 -6.59
C SER A 410 -12.56 -0.95 -5.26
N LEU A 411 -11.30 -0.51 -5.33
CA LEU A 411 -10.45 -0.38 -4.15
C LEU A 411 -10.71 0.94 -3.42
N THR A 412 -11.17 0.86 -2.17
CA THR A 412 -11.32 2.03 -1.28
C THR A 412 -10.39 1.93 -0.06
N MET A 413 -10.29 3.01 0.73
CA MET A 413 -9.45 3.03 1.94
C MET A 413 -9.83 1.94 2.95
N LYS A 414 -11.13 1.62 3.09
CA LYS A 414 -11.62 0.60 4.03
C LYS A 414 -11.19 -0.81 3.62
N ASP A 415 -10.95 -1.01 2.33
CA ASP A 415 -10.57 -2.29 1.78
C ASP A 415 -9.07 -2.55 1.94
N TRP A 416 -8.24 -1.55 2.23
CA TRP A 416 -6.80 -1.76 2.38
C TRP A 416 -6.46 -2.61 3.60
N TYR A 417 -7.20 -2.48 4.71
CA TYR A 417 -6.94 -3.20 5.96
C TYR A 417 -8.24 -3.72 6.58
N ILE A 418 -8.43 -5.04 6.58
CA ILE A 418 -9.57 -5.72 7.22
C ILE A 418 -9.01 -6.81 8.13
N LYS A 419 -9.33 -6.75 9.43
CA LYS A 419 -8.84 -7.69 10.46
C LYS A 419 -9.32 -9.13 10.23
N ASP A 420 -10.57 -9.29 9.78
CA ASP A 420 -11.13 -10.58 9.40
C ASP A 420 -10.91 -10.75 7.89
N SER A 421 -9.81 -11.40 7.50
CA SER A 421 -9.35 -11.39 6.11
C SER A 421 -10.09 -12.43 5.26
N PRO A 422 -11.05 -12.06 4.39
CA PRO A 422 -11.43 -12.95 3.29
C PRO A 422 -10.21 -13.15 2.39
N VAL A 423 -10.05 -14.35 1.83
CA VAL A 423 -8.97 -14.62 0.86
C VAL A 423 -9.12 -13.67 -0.31
N ARG A 424 -8.09 -12.89 -0.60
CA ARG A 424 -8.17 -11.78 -1.55
C ARG A 424 -6.83 -11.45 -2.20
N THR A 425 -6.89 -10.71 -3.28
CA THR A 425 -5.72 -10.08 -3.91
C THR A 425 -5.64 -8.61 -3.52
N PRO A 426 -4.47 -8.06 -3.12
CA PRO A 426 -4.39 -6.73 -2.51
C PRO A 426 -4.71 -5.56 -3.44
N VAL A 427 -4.18 -5.56 -4.68
CA VAL A 427 -4.52 -4.56 -5.70
C VAL A 427 -4.34 -5.15 -7.09
N MET A 428 -5.30 -4.90 -7.96
CA MET A 428 -5.30 -5.22 -9.38
C MET A 428 -5.59 -3.94 -10.17
N GLU A 429 -4.74 -3.64 -11.14
CA GLU A 429 -4.99 -2.58 -12.10
C GLU A 429 -5.64 -3.17 -13.35
N LEU A 430 -6.72 -2.55 -13.85
CA LEU A 430 -7.38 -2.92 -15.11
C LEU A 430 -6.88 -2.08 -16.29
N ALA A 431 -7.27 -2.46 -17.51
CA ALA A 431 -6.76 -1.84 -18.74
C ALA A 431 -7.10 -0.34 -18.86
N ASP A 432 -8.17 0.08 -18.21
CA ASP A 432 -8.63 1.46 -18.10
C ASP A 432 -7.91 2.27 -17.00
N GLY A 433 -6.95 1.65 -16.30
CA GLY A 433 -6.22 2.26 -15.18
C GLY A 433 -6.97 2.25 -13.85
N SER A 434 -8.17 1.65 -13.79
CA SER A 434 -8.92 1.54 -12.54
C SER A 434 -8.24 0.58 -11.56
N GLN A 435 -8.24 0.96 -10.28
CA GLN A 435 -7.70 0.16 -9.20
C GLN A 435 -8.80 -0.63 -8.50
N ASN A 436 -8.62 -1.93 -8.47
CA ASN A 436 -9.57 -2.88 -7.95
C ASN A 436 -8.85 -3.86 -7.03
N TRP A 437 -9.62 -4.71 -6.37
CA TRP A 437 -9.14 -5.88 -5.66
C TRP A 437 -10.07 -7.05 -5.94
N ILE A 438 -9.62 -8.26 -5.64
CA ILE A 438 -10.43 -9.47 -5.88
C ILE A 438 -10.73 -10.11 -4.54
N LYS A 439 -12.01 -10.32 -4.28
CA LYS A 439 -12.48 -11.20 -3.20
C LYS A 439 -12.63 -12.61 -3.77
N TRP A 440 -11.87 -13.57 -3.24
CA TRP A 440 -11.96 -14.98 -3.63
C TRP A 440 -13.02 -15.69 -2.79
N ASP A 441 -13.78 -16.56 -3.45
CA ASP A 441 -14.72 -17.45 -2.80
C ASP A 441 -14.13 -18.87 -2.81
N LEU A 442 -13.60 -19.31 -1.67
CA LEU A 442 -12.97 -20.64 -1.56
C LEU A 442 -13.99 -21.79 -1.64
N GLU A 443 -15.29 -21.50 -1.52
CA GLU A 443 -16.36 -22.48 -1.64
C GLU A 443 -16.82 -22.60 -3.10
N HIS A 444 -16.63 -21.56 -3.92
CA HIS A 444 -17.01 -21.54 -5.32
C HIS A 444 -15.87 -21.96 -6.24
N VAL A 445 -15.81 -23.28 -6.47
CA VAL A 445 -14.84 -23.91 -7.36
C VAL A 445 -15.54 -24.46 -8.58
N GLU A 446 -15.04 -24.09 -9.76
CA GLU A 446 -15.55 -24.55 -11.03
C GLU A 446 -14.56 -25.45 -11.74
N THR A 447 -15.08 -26.37 -12.56
CA THR A 447 -14.25 -27.10 -13.51
C THR A 447 -14.85 -27.01 -14.90
N ILE A 448 -14.03 -26.74 -15.91
CA ILE A 448 -14.48 -26.58 -17.30
C ILE A 448 -13.60 -27.40 -18.26
N SER A 449 -14.16 -27.92 -19.35
CA SER A 449 -13.36 -28.56 -20.39
C SER A 449 -12.57 -27.53 -21.20
N HIS A 450 -11.44 -27.94 -21.77
CA HIS A 450 -10.63 -27.06 -22.64
C HIS A 450 -11.46 -26.44 -23.78
N SER A 451 -12.30 -27.23 -24.46
CA SER A 451 -13.15 -26.75 -25.56
C SER A 451 -14.09 -25.61 -25.16
N HIS A 452 -14.82 -25.75 -24.06
CA HIS A 452 -15.73 -24.70 -23.59
C HIS A 452 -14.95 -23.48 -23.10
N LEU A 453 -13.79 -23.68 -22.47
CA LEU A 453 -12.96 -22.56 -22.04
C LEU A 453 -12.44 -21.76 -23.25
N GLU A 454 -12.06 -22.44 -24.33
CA GLU A 454 -11.64 -21.80 -25.57
C GLU A 454 -12.76 -20.98 -26.22
N GLU A 455 -14.01 -21.46 -26.18
CA GLU A 455 -15.20 -20.72 -26.61
C GLU A 455 -15.44 -19.47 -25.75
N LEU A 456 -15.26 -19.57 -24.44
CA LEU A 456 -15.40 -18.43 -23.52
C LEU A 456 -14.32 -17.37 -23.71
N LEU A 457 -13.11 -17.76 -24.13
CA LEU A 457 -11.95 -16.88 -24.30
C LEU A 457 -11.77 -16.35 -25.73
N ASP A 458 -12.59 -16.79 -26.67
CA ASP A 458 -12.54 -16.32 -28.05
C ASP A 458 -12.85 -14.81 -28.15
N ASP A 459 -12.57 -14.19 -29.30
CA ASP A 459 -12.81 -12.75 -29.49
C ASP A 459 -14.27 -12.33 -29.25
N LYS A 460 -15.21 -13.28 -29.45
CA LYS A 460 -16.65 -13.13 -29.20
C LYS A 460 -17.11 -13.75 -27.87
N GLY A 461 -16.18 -14.32 -27.11
CA GLY A 461 -16.42 -14.94 -25.82
C GLY A 461 -16.69 -13.92 -24.71
N VAL A 462 -17.05 -14.44 -23.53
CA VAL A 462 -17.38 -13.61 -22.36
C VAL A 462 -16.21 -13.39 -21.42
N LEU A 463 -15.12 -14.13 -21.56
CA LEU A 463 -13.94 -14.05 -20.71
C LEU A 463 -12.75 -13.51 -21.48
N TYR A 464 -11.79 -12.96 -20.74
CA TYR A 464 -10.45 -12.68 -21.26
C TYR A 464 -9.42 -12.77 -20.15
N VAL A 465 -8.17 -13.04 -20.53
CA VAL A 465 -7.05 -13.02 -19.60
C VAL A 465 -6.73 -11.57 -19.25
N ALA A 466 -7.12 -11.13 -18.06
CA ALA A 466 -6.93 -9.76 -17.58
C ALA A 466 -5.57 -9.56 -16.89
N GLY A 467 -4.98 -10.65 -16.38
CA GLY A 467 -3.69 -10.64 -15.70
C GLY A 467 -3.22 -12.05 -15.39
N ARG A 468 -1.99 -12.17 -14.90
CA ARG A 468 -1.43 -13.42 -14.38
C ARG A 468 -0.73 -13.16 -13.06
N LEU A 469 -1.12 -13.90 -12.03
CA LEU A 469 -0.44 -13.89 -10.74
C LEU A 469 0.99 -14.42 -10.90
N ARG A 470 1.94 -13.88 -10.16
CA ARG A 470 3.26 -14.52 -10.03
C ARG A 470 3.14 -15.81 -9.24
N ASP A 471 4.04 -16.76 -9.50
CA ASP A 471 3.99 -18.13 -8.96
C ASP A 471 3.75 -18.18 -7.45
N LEU A 472 4.47 -17.35 -6.67
CA LEU A 472 4.32 -17.31 -5.22
C LEU A 472 2.87 -17.03 -4.79
N TYR A 473 2.22 -16.04 -5.39
CA TYR A 473 0.85 -15.65 -5.06
C TYR A 473 -0.18 -16.64 -5.62
N ALA A 474 0.07 -17.21 -6.81
CA ALA A 474 -0.79 -18.24 -7.38
C ALA A 474 -0.78 -19.53 -6.54
N VAL A 475 0.40 -19.96 -6.08
CA VAL A 475 0.57 -21.11 -5.20
C VAL A 475 -0.03 -20.84 -3.82
N GLU A 476 0.17 -19.65 -3.25
CA GLU A 476 -0.46 -19.27 -1.97
C GLU A 476 -2.00 -19.36 -2.06
N LEU A 477 -2.59 -18.85 -3.15
CA LEU A 477 -4.03 -18.93 -3.38
C LEU A 477 -4.49 -20.39 -3.53
N GLN A 478 -3.75 -21.21 -4.27
CA GLN A 478 -4.03 -22.65 -4.42
C GLN A 478 -3.93 -23.39 -3.08
N GLN A 479 -2.93 -23.09 -2.24
CA GLN A 479 -2.80 -23.67 -0.91
C GLN A 479 -3.97 -23.31 -0.01
N LYS A 480 -4.41 -22.03 -0.02
CA LYS A 480 -5.61 -21.60 0.73
C LYS A 480 -6.86 -22.34 0.27
N LEU A 481 -7.04 -22.51 -1.04
CA LEU A 481 -8.13 -23.29 -1.61
C LEU A 481 -8.08 -24.75 -1.14
N LEU A 482 -6.95 -25.43 -1.29
CA LEU A 482 -6.79 -26.83 -0.90
C LEU A 482 -6.95 -27.04 0.61
N ALA A 483 -6.43 -26.12 1.43
CA ALA A 483 -6.60 -26.15 2.87
C ALA A 483 -8.06 -25.96 3.29
N HIS A 484 -8.84 -25.19 2.53
CA HIS A 484 -10.27 -25.03 2.76
C HIS A 484 -11.07 -26.26 2.35
N LEU A 485 -10.84 -26.79 1.13
CA LEU A 485 -11.50 -28.01 0.63
C LEU A 485 -11.12 -29.26 1.42
N GLY A 486 -9.89 -29.31 1.94
CA GLY A 486 -9.37 -30.44 2.72
C GLY A 486 -9.85 -30.48 4.17
N ARG A 487 -10.68 -29.52 4.62
CA ARG A 487 -11.23 -29.54 5.98
C ARG A 487 -12.19 -30.71 6.15
N VAL A 488 -11.77 -31.69 6.92
CA VAL A 488 -12.66 -32.75 7.39
C VAL A 488 -13.42 -32.22 8.61
N GLY A 489 -14.75 -32.20 8.54
CA GLY A 489 -15.58 -31.84 9.67
C GLY A 489 -15.33 -32.80 10.84
N VAL A 490 -14.75 -32.28 11.92
CA VAL A 490 -14.70 -33.00 13.19
C VAL A 490 -16.07 -32.89 13.88
N SER A 491 -16.50 -33.95 14.56
CA SER A 491 -17.69 -33.90 15.39
C SER A 491 -17.59 -32.72 16.35
N ALA A 492 -18.63 -31.89 16.38
CA ALA A 492 -18.72 -30.81 17.35
C ALA A 492 -18.58 -31.40 18.76
N PRO A 493 -17.74 -30.83 19.64
CA PRO A 493 -17.67 -31.30 21.01
C PRO A 493 -19.05 -31.13 21.66
N MET A 494 -19.51 -32.17 22.35
CA MET A 494 -20.72 -32.09 23.16
C MET A 494 -20.52 -31.02 24.26
N PRO A 495 -21.58 -30.31 24.68
CA PRO A 495 -21.47 -29.40 25.82
C PRO A 495 -20.93 -30.13 27.04
N ALA A 496 -19.94 -29.53 27.71
CA ALA A 496 -19.40 -30.04 28.96
C ALA A 496 -20.22 -29.49 30.14
N ALA A 497 -20.44 -30.31 31.17
CA ALA A 497 -21.17 -29.94 32.37
C ALA A 497 -20.22 -29.90 33.57
N PHE A 498 -20.20 -28.78 34.28
CA PHE A 498 -19.36 -28.57 35.47
C PHE A 498 -20.23 -28.24 36.68
N GLU A 499 -20.02 -28.92 37.79
CA GLU A 499 -20.74 -28.65 39.03
C GLU A 499 -20.18 -27.37 39.69
N VAL A 500 -21.07 -26.53 40.21
CA VAL A 500 -20.73 -25.28 40.87
C VAL A 500 -21.47 -25.13 42.19
N ASN A 501 -20.85 -24.44 43.14
CA ASN A 501 -21.48 -23.98 44.36
C ASN A 501 -22.16 -22.63 44.14
N ILE A 502 -23.36 -22.48 44.68
CA ILE A 502 -24.13 -21.23 44.66
C ILE A 502 -24.16 -20.68 46.07
N THR A 503 -23.71 -19.44 46.23
CA THR A 503 -23.86 -18.71 47.49
C THR A 503 -24.83 -17.57 47.28
N LEU A 504 -25.88 -17.54 48.11
CA LEU A 504 -26.84 -16.45 48.14
C LEU A 504 -26.29 -15.34 49.04
N ALA A 505 -26.31 -14.09 48.58
CA ALA A 505 -25.90 -12.94 49.37
C ALA A 505 -26.85 -11.75 49.15
N PHE A 506 -26.88 -10.83 50.11
CA PHE A 506 -27.78 -9.68 50.11
C PHE A 506 -27.16 -8.49 50.87
N PRO A 507 -27.60 -7.24 50.63
CA PRO A 507 -27.07 -6.08 51.34
C PRO A 507 -27.65 -5.97 52.76
N GLY A 508 -26.75 -5.80 53.72
CA GLY A 508 -27.01 -5.50 55.10
C GLY A 508 -27.55 -4.07 55.32
N THR A 509 -28.03 -3.79 56.52
CA THR A 509 -28.43 -2.44 56.94
C THR A 509 -27.28 -1.44 56.92
N ASP A 510 -26.03 -1.90 56.96
CA ASP A 510 -24.79 -1.13 56.86
C ASP A 510 -24.22 -1.05 55.43
N GLU A 511 -25.02 -1.45 54.42
CA GLU A 511 -24.66 -1.54 53.00
C GLU A 511 -23.56 -2.58 52.67
N LYS A 512 -23.07 -3.36 53.65
CA LYS A 512 -22.14 -4.46 53.40
C LYS A 512 -22.89 -5.72 52.95
N VAL A 513 -22.27 -6.52 52.09
CA VAL A 513 -22.87 -7.78 51.64
C VAL A 513 -22.83 -8.80 52.78
N ILE A 514 -23.99 -9.40 53.07
CA ILE A 514 -24.18 -10.48 54.03
C ILE A 514 -24.45 -11.77 53.24
N TYR A 515 -23.71 -12.81 53.58
CA TYR A 515 -23.87 -14.15 53.01
C TYR A 515 -24.99 -14.90 53.73
N TYR A 516 -25.93 -15.44 52.97
CA TYR A 516 -27.02 -16.25 53.51
C TYR A 516 -26.53 -17.68 53.73
N SER A 517 -26.41 -18.08 55.00
CA SER A 517 -26.21 -19.48 55.38
C SER A 517 -27.58 -20.12 55.60
N ALA A 518 -27.93 -21.12 54.81
CA ALA A 518 -29.18 -21.85 55.02
C ALA A 518 -29.07 -22.75 56.26
N ASP A 519 -30.13 -22.81 57.07
CA ASP A 519 -30.24 -23.75 58.19
C ASP A 519 -30.36 -25.20 57.65
N GLY A 520 -29.24 -25.87 57.46
CA GLY A 520 -29.14 -27.24 56.93
C GLY A 520 -27.94 -27.37 55.99
N ALA A 521 -27.10 -28.37 56.21
CA ALA A 521 -25.74 -28.51 55.67
C ALA A 521 -25.60 -28.74 54.14
N ASP A 522 -26.62 -28.43 53.33
CA ASP A 522 -26.56 -28.59 51.88
C ASP A 522 -26.18 -27.26 51.22
N SER A 523 -24.92 -27.18 50.77
CA SER A 523 -24.46 -26.15 49.83
C SER A 523 -25.42 -26.11 48.63
N LEU A 524 -25.96 -24.94 48.28
CA LEU A 524 -26.75 -24.81 47.04
C LEU A 524 -25.85 -25.16 45.86
N ARG A 525 -26.30 -26.05 44.98
CA ARG A 525 -25.51 -26.55 43.85
C ARG A 525 -26.16 -26.22 42.52
N GLY A 526 -25.34 -25.95 41.51
CA GLY A 526 -25.76 -25.74 40.13
C GLY A 526 -24.85 -26.48 39.17
N ILE A 527 -25.24 -26.48 37.89
CA ILE A 527 -24.45 -27.02 36.79
C ILE A 527 -24.22 -25.90 35.79
N VAL A 528 -22.96 -25.63 35.45
CA VAL A 528 -22.59 -24.77 34.33
C VAL A 528 -22.34 -25.63 33.11
N TYR A 529 -23.16 -25.46 32.08
CA TYR A 529 -22.92 -26.03 30.76
C TYR A 529 -22.01 -25.11 29.96
N VAL A 530 -20.91 -25.65 29.43
CA VAL A 530 -19.97 -24.93 28.56
C VAL A 530 -20.11 -25.50 27.15
N GLY A 531 -20.44 -24.63 26.20
CA GLY A 531 -20.64 -25.00 24.81
C GLY A 531 -20.43 -23.84 23.87
N ARG A 532 -21.00 -23.94 22.66
CA ARG A 532 -20.96 -22.89 21.64
C ARG A 532 -22.35 -22.60 21.09
N LYS A 533 -22.61 -21.34 20.73
CA LYS A 533 -23.78 -20.92 19.96
C LYS A 533 -23.27 -20.13 18.75
N GLY A 534 -23.24 -20.79 17.58
CA GLY A 534 -22.44 -20.31 16.45
C GLY A 534 -20.95 -20.47 16.76
N ASP A 535 -20.17 -19.42 16.50
CA ASP A 535 -18.72 -19.39 16.76
C ASP A 535 -18.35 -18.90 18.18
N GLU A 536 -19.33 -18.41 18.94
CA GLU A 536 -19.08 -17.89 20.28
C GLU A 536 -19.21 -18.97 21.36
N ARG A 537 -18.22 -19.03 22.26
CA ARG A 537 -18.30 -19.82 23.49
C ARG A 537 -19.38 -19.25 24.41
N GLN A 538 -20.22 -20.13 24.97
CA GLN A 538 -21.25 -19.75 25.91
C GLN A 538 -21.23 -20.66 27.14
N ASN A 539 -21.33 -20.04 28.32
CA ASN A 539 -21.51 -20.76 29.58
C ASN A 539 -22.93 -20.49 30.09
N HIS A 540 -23.61 -21.53 30.53
CA HIS A 540 -25.02 -21.46 30.94
C HIS A 540 -25.20 -22.12 32.31
N LEU A 541 -25.56 -21.34 33.32
CA LEU A 541 -25.82 -21.84 34.66
C LEU A 541 -27.26 -22.36 34.74
N SER A 542 -27.43 -23.66 34.99
CA SER A 542 -28.71 -24.30 35.29
C SER A 542 -28.71 -24.75 36.75
N LEU A 543 -29.80 -24.51 37.45
CA LEU A 543 -29.96 -24.94 38.84
C LEU A 543 -30.84 -26.20 38.90
N THR A 544 -30.57 -27.08 39.85
CA THR A 544 -31.45 -28.22 40.10
C THR A 544 -32.78 -27.74 40.68
N GLU A 545 -33.86 -28.49 40.45
CA GLU A 545 -35.18 -28.19 41.02
C GLU A 545 -35.11 -27.97 42.53
N THR A 546 -34.35 -28.79 43.25
CA THR A 546 -34.12 -28.66 44.70
C THR A 546 -33.44 -27.34 45.06
N THR A 547 -32.42 -26.92 44.30
CA THR A 547 -31.73 -25.64 44.51
C THR A 547 -32.65 -24.46 44.22
N CYS A 548 -33.44 -24.52 43.13
CA CYS A 548 -34.43 -23.48 42.80
C CYS A 548 -35.41 -23.25 43.96
N HIS A 549 -36.02 -24.33 44.47
CA HIS A 549 -36.95 -24.26 45.61
C HIS A 549 -36.27 -23.76 46.88
N SER A 550 -35.03 -24.18 47.13
CA SER A 550 -34.25 -23.76 48.30
C SER A 550 -33.92 -22.28 48.26
N ILE A 551 -33.56 -21.75 47.09
CA ILE A 551 -33.36 -20.31 46.87
C ILE A 551 -34.68 -19.56 47.09
N CYS A 552 -35.79 -19.96 46.48
CA CYS A 552 -37.08 -19.28 46.69
C CYS A 552 -37.51 -19.29 48.17
N LYS A 553 -37.32 -20.41 48.87
CA LYS A 553 -37.58 -20.50 50.32
C LYS A 553 -36.67 -19.58 51.13
N ALA A 554 -35.38 -19.51 50.79
CA ALA A 554 -34.42 -18.59 51.43
C ALA A 554 -34.82 -17.12 51.20
N LEU A 555 -35.20 -16.76 49.97
CA LEU A 555 -35.68 -15.42 49.63
C LEU A 555 -36.95 -15.03 50.40
N ARG A 556 -37.90 -15.95 50.60
CA ARG A 556 -39.10 -15.69 51.42
C ARG A 556 -38.73 -15.43 52.88
N LYS A 557 -37.86 -16.26 53.48
CA LYS A 557 -37.35 -16.04 54.85
C LYS A 557 -36.62 -14.72 55.00
N LEU A 558 -35.91 -14.29 53.95
CA LEU A 558 -35.12 -13.07 53.95
C LEU A 558 -35.98 -11.80 54.06
N ILE A 559 -37.28 -11.84 53.68
CA ILE A 559 -38.20 -10.72 53.88
C ILE A 559 -38.28 -10.34 55.37
N ASP A 560 -38.34 -11.34 56.25
CA ASP A 560 -38.49 -11.15 57.69
C ASP A 560 -37.14 -10.97 58.42
N ASP A 561 -36.01 -11.07 57.70
CA ASP A 561 -34.68 -10.87 58.27
C ASP A 561 -34.43 -9.38 58.56
N SER A 562 -34.16 -9.07 59.82
CA SER A 562 -33.89 -7.69 60.29
C SER A 562 -32.57 -7.12 59.75
N ARG A 563 -31.68 -7.98 59.24
CA ARG A 563 -30.40 -7.58 58.66
C ARG A 563 -30.51 -7.09 57.22
N LEU A 564 -31.58 -7.44 56.50
CA LEU A 564 -31.79 -6.99 55.12
C LEU A 564 -32.05 -5.47 55.08
N HIS A 565 -31.37 -4.76 54.16
CA HIS A 565 -31.58 -3.33 53.97
C HIS A 565 -33.07 -3.01 53.65
N PRO A 566 -33.70 -2.00 54.29
CA PRO A 566 -35.13 -1.72 54.14
C PRO A 566 -35.59 -1.47 52.69
N GLU A 567 -34.81 -0.71 51.91
CA GLU A 567 -35.12 -0.46 50.49
C GLU A 567 -35.00 -1.74 49.63
N GLY A 568 -34.13 -2.67 50.01
CA GLY A 568 -34.00 -3.98 49.36
C GLY A 568 -35.21 -4.87 49.62
N ARG A 569 -35.78 -4.82 50.83
CA ARG A 569 -36.99 -5.58 51.20
C ARG A 569 -38.16 -5.31 50.25
N SER A 570 -38.40 -4.05 49.87
CA SER A 570 -39.45 -3.70 48.91
C SER A 570 -39.21 -4.28 47.51
N ALA A 571 -37.95 -4.30 47.05
CA ALA A 571 -37.58 -4.90 45.77
C ALA A 571 -37.70 -6.43 45.79
N LEU A 572 -37.35 -7.07 46.91
CA LEU A 572 -37.46 -8.51 47.10
C LEU A 572 -38.92 -8.99 47.02
N VAL A 573 -39.86 -8.27 47.63
CA VAL A 573 -41.29 -8.58 47.52
C VAL A 573 -41.76 -8.59 46.06
N LYS A 574 -41.35 -7.59 45.26
CA LYS A 574 -41.68 -7.53 43.83
C LYS A 574 -41.07 -8.65 42.99
N ILE A 575 -39.89 -9.15 43.38
CA ILE A 575 -39.25 -10.29 42.72
C ILE A 575 -40.05 -11.57 43.03
N LEU A 576 -40.50 -11.73 44.27
CA LEU A 576 -41.28 -12.89 44.71
C LEU A 576 -42.73 -12.88 44.18
N GLU A 577 -43.30 -11.73 43.84
CA GLU A 577 -44.56 -11.66 43.06
C GLU A 577 -44.43 -12.37 41.69
N LYS A 578 -43.20 -12.51 41.17
CA LYS A 578 -42.87 -13.19 39.90
C LYS A 578 -42.13 -14.51 40.13
N GLU A 579 -42.43 -15.22 41.22
CA GLU A 579 -41.73 -16.45 41.59
C GLU A 579 -41.75 -17.53 40.49
N TYR A 580 -42.87 -17.70 39.77
CA TYR A 580 -42.95 -18.64 38.65
C TYR A 580 -41.98 -18.30 37.52
N ASP A 581 -41.83 -17.01 37.18
CA ASP A 581 -40.86 -16.57 36.17
C ASP A 581 -39.42 -16.76 36.65
N LEU A 582 -39.19 -16.60 37.95
CA LEU A 582 -37.88 -16.82 38.59
C LEU A 582 -37.47 -18.30 38.54
N LEU A 583 -38.40 -19.21 38.88
CA LEU A 583 -38.19 -20.66 38.78
C LEU A 583 -37.94 -21.09 37.33
N ALA A 584 -38.79 -20.65 36.39
CA ALA A 584 -38.61 -20.95 34.97
C ALA A 584 -37.28 -20.45 34.42
N MET A 585 -36.78 -19.31 34.93
CA MET A 585 -35.46 -18.78 34.56
C MET A 585 -34.32 -19.62 35.13
N PHE A 586 -34.40 -20.08 36.38
CA PHE A 586 -33.41 -20.97 36.97
C PHE A 586 -33.34 -22.33 36.27
N GLU A 587 -34.49 -22.88 35.89
CA GLU A 587 -34.62 -24.18 35.20
C GLU A 587 -34.11 -24.13 33.76
N ARG A 588 -34.51 -23.11 32.98
CA ARG A 588 -34.01 -22.90 31.61
C ARG A 588 -32.52 -22.61 31.57
N GLY A 589 -31.97 -22.18 32.70
CA GLY A 589 -30.60 -21.75 32.88
C GLY A 589 -30.35 -20.33 32.37
N MET A 590 -29.23 -19.76 32.79
CA MET A 590 -28.94 -18.33 32.63
C MET A 590 -27.53 -18.13 32.08
N PRO A 591 -27.34 -17.18 31.15
CA PRO A 591 -26.05 -16.94 30.55
C PRO A 591 -25.05 -16.42 31.60
N LEU A 592 -23.93 -17.11 31.71
CA LEU A 592 -22.81 -16.77 32.58
C LEU A 592 -21.70 -16.21 31.69
N LYS A 593 -21.56 -14.88 31.60
CA LYS A 593 -20.54 -14.25 30.73
C LYS A 593 -19.13 -14.72 31.10
N ALA A 594 -18.29 -14.97 30.08
CA ALA A 594 -16.86 -15.18 30.25
C ALA A 594 -16.20 -13.86 30.70
N GLY A 595 -15.27 -13.93 31.65
CA GLY A 595 -14.58 -12.73 32.17
C GLY A 595 -15.40 -11.89 33.15
N MET A 596 -16.27 -12.49 33.98
CA MET A 596 -16.87 -11.76 35.11
C MET A 596 -15.76 -11.30 36.06
N SER A 597 -15.31 -10.05 35.89
CA SER A 597 -14.54 -9.31 36.89
C SER A 597 -15.39 -9.14 38.17
N GLN A 598 -14.88 -8.40 39.16
CA GLN A 598 -15.60 -8.03 40.40
C GLN A 598 -16.96 -7.33 40.21
N GLU A 599 -17.43 -7.17 38.97
CA GLU A 599 -18.71 -6.58 38.63
C GLU A 599 -19.89 -7.52 38.85
N LEU A 600 -20.87 -7.02 39.61
CA LEU A 600 -22.22 -7.57 39.71
C LEU A 600 -22.99 -7.36 38.40
N LEU A 601 -23.22 -8.45 37.65
CA LEU A 601 -23.95 -8.43 36.39
C LEU A 601 -25.44 -8.70 36.61
N PRO A 602 -26.33 -7.83 36.10
CA PRO A 602 -27.76 -8.01 36.27
C PRO A 602 -28.28 -9.18 35.43
N VAL A 603 -29.06 -10.07 36.05
CA VAL A 603 -29.86 -11.09 35.38
C VAL A 603 -31.31 -10.63 35.41
N THR A 604 -31.89 -10.35 34.25
CA THR A 604 -33.26 -9.81 34.12
C THR A 604 -34.25 -10.91 33.79
N PHE A 605 -35.47 -10.76 34.30
CA PHE A 605 -36.57 -11.62 33.87
C PHE A 605 -36.72 -11.62 32.33
N PRO A 606 -37.14 -12.74 31.72
CA PRO A 606 -37.46 -12.78 30.31
C PRO A 606 -38.51 -11.69 30.00
N LYS A 607 -38.33 -10.95 28.89
CA LYS A 607 -39.36 -10.02 28.44
C LYS A 607 -40.58 -10.84 28.02
N THR A 608 -41.68 -10.75 28.77
CA THR A 608 -42.98 -11.18 28.29
C THR A 608 -43.50 -10.12 27.31
N ASP A 609 -43.92 -10.55 26.13
CA ASP A 609 -44.06 -9.73 24.91
C ASP A 609 -45.19 -8.69 24.90
N THR A 610 -45.59 -8.16 26.06
CA THR A 610 -46.73 -7.24 26.15
C THR A 610 -46.35 -5.96 26.90
N THR A 611 -46.11 -4.92 26.10
CA THR A 611 -46.14 -3.47 26.40
C THR A 611 -44.88 -2.79 26.97
N GLY A 612 -44.39 -1.80 26.21
CA GLY A 612 -43.69 -0.61 26.71
C GLY A 612 -42.17 -0.71 26.85
N SER A 613 -41.48 0.36 26.44
CA SER A 613 -40.02 0.60 26.51
C SER A 613 -39.43 0.67 27.93
N GLY A 614 -39.98 -0.07 28.89
CA GLY A 614 -39.46 -0.18 30.25
C GLY A 614 -38.15 -0.96 30.27
N LYS A 615 -37.14 -0.45 30.98
CA LYS A 615 -35.93 -1.22 31.28
C LYS A 615 -36.33 -2.50 32.01
N ALA A 616 -35.87 -3.66 31.54
CA ALA A 616 -36.15 -4.93 32.17
C ALA A 616 -35.65 -4.91 33.62
N MET A 617 -36.52 -5.26 34.57
CA MET A 617 -36.17 -5.29 35.98
C MET A 617 -35.23 -6.50 36.22
N PRO A 618 -34.02 -6.30 36.77
CA PRO A 618 -33.17 -7.39 37.21
C PRO A 618 -33.87 -8.20 38.30
N ALA A 619 -33.89 -9.52 38.14
CA ALA A 619 -34.32 -10.45 39.16
C ALA A 619 -33.27 -10.55 40.27
N PHE A 620 -31.99 -10.58 39.90
CA PHE A 620 -30.84 -10.59 40.81
C PHE A 620 -29.57 -10.18 40.08
N TYR A 621 -28.47 -10.09 40.82
CA TYR A 621 -27.13 -9.90 40.27
C TYR A 621 -26.31 -11.19 40.42
N MET A 622 -25.44 -11.44 39.46
CA MET A 622 -24.56 -12.60 39.46
C MET A 622 -23.10 -12.18 39.39
N THR A 623 -22.23 -12.87 40.14
CA THR A 623 -20.78 -12.68 40.08
C THR A 623 -20.05 -13.99 40.37
N ARG A 624 -18.76 -14.03 40.06
CA ARG A 624 -17.87 -15.18 40.33
C ARG A 624 -16.92 -14.94 41.50
N VAL A 625 -16.76 -13.72 42.01
CA VAL A 625 -15.64 -13.33 42.90
C VAL A 625 -15.70 -13.93 44.31
N SER A 626 -14.52 -14.14 44.92
CA SER A 626 -14.35 -14.58 46.30
C SER A 626 -14.99 -13.61 47.31
N GLN A 627 -15.23 -14.11 48.53
CA GLN A 627 -16.09 -13.46 49.52
C GLN A 627 -15.57 -12.11 50.06
N ASP A 628 -14.32 -11.73 49.76
CA ASP A 628 -13.69 -10.56 50.35
C ASP A 628 -13.87 -9.30 49.49
N GLY A 629 -14.58 -8.30 50.04
CA GLY A 629 -14.64 -6.95 49.49
C GLY A 629 -15.79 -6.64 48.52
N LEU A 630 -16.76 -7.55 48.34
CA LEU A 630 -17.93 -7.30 47.49
C LEU A 630 -18.80 -6.18 48.08
N MET A 631 -18.91 -5.06 47.35
CA MET A 631 -19.75 -3.92 47.71
C MET A 631 -20.92 -3.79 46.73
N MET A 632 -22.13 -3.60 47.24
CA MET A 632 -23.31 -3.38 46.42
C MET A 632 -23.83 -1.95 46.60
N HIS A 633 -23.64 -1.10 45.58
CA HIS A 633 -24.12 0.28 45.62
C HIS A 633 -25.65 0.36 45.79
N LYS A 634 -26.10 1.39 46.51
CA LYS A 634 -27.52 1.71 46.75
C LYS A 634 -28.42 1.71 45.53
N ALA A 635 -27.91 2.15 44.39
CA ALA A 635 -28.66 2.12 43.14
C ALA A 635 -29.01 0.68 42.68
N LYS A 636 -28.17 -0.32 42.99
CA LYS A 636 -28.37 -1.71 42.55
C LYS A 636 -29.38 -2.46 43.43
N TYR A 637 -29.27 -2.34 44.76
CA TYR A 637 -30.15 -3.09 45.66
C TYR A 637 -31.58 -2.55 45.78
N LYS A 638 -31.80 -1.28 45.41
CA LYS A 638 -33.14 -0.72 45.18
C LYS A 638 -33.90 -1.45 44.07
N ILE A 639 -33.19 -2.09 43.16
CA ILE A 639 -33.76 -2.74 41.98
C ILE A 639 -33.83 -4.26 42.20
N SER A 640 -32.76 -4.87 42.70
CA SER A 640 -32.80 -6.22 43.24
C SER A 640 -31.75 -6.37 44.35
N PRO A 641 -32.12 -6.81 45.57
CA PRO A 641 -31.18 -6.99 46.67
C PRO A 641 -30.48 -8.36 46.63
N VAL A 642 -30.78 -9.20 45.64
CA VAL A 642 -30.31 -10.59 45.61
C VAL A 642 -29.03 -10.69 44.79
N ILE A 643 -28.02 -11.34 45.35
CA ILE A 643 -26.77 -11.68 44.69
C ILE A 643 -26.61 -13.20 44.69
N LEU A 644 -26.35 -13.77 43.51
CA LEU A 644 -25.90 -15.15 43.36
C LEU A 644 -24.41 -15.16 43.04
N ILE A 645 -23.64 -15.84 43.87
CA ILE A 645 -22.21 -16.02 43.70
C ILE A 645 -21.97 -17.45 43.26
N VAL A 646 -21.26 -17.61 42.15
CA VAL A 646 -21.01 -18.91 41.53
C VAL A 646 -19.52 -19.24 41.69
N SER A 647 -19.20 -20.31 42.40
CA SER A 647 -17.82 -20.81 42.58
C SER A 647 -17.69 -22.27 42.14
N ASP A 648 -16.47 -22.71 41.83
CA ASP A 648 -16.23 -24.11 41.46
C ASP A 648 -16.55 -25.04 42.64
N ALA A 649 -17.22 -26.16 42.37
CA ALA A 649 -17.50 -27.16 43.40
C ALA A 649 -16.25 -27.91 43.88
N LYS A 650 -15.27 -28.11 42.99
CA LYS A 650 -14.03 -28.86 43.28
C LYS A 650 -12.95 -27.99 43.90
N ASP A 651 -12.95 -26.70 43.60
CA ASP A 651 -12.02 -25.74 44.17
C ASP A 651 -12.75 -24.44 44.55
N PRO A 652 -13.41 -24.40 45.72
CA PRO A 652 -14.21 -23.24 46.13
C PRO A 652 -13.40 -21.96 46.35
N GLY A 653 -12.07 -22.04 46.39
CA GLY A 653 -11.15 -20.90 46.43
C GLY A 653 -10.73 -20.40 45.04
N THR A 654 -10.90 -21.22 44.00
CA THR A 654 -10.53 -20.90 42.62
C THR A 654 -11.77 -20.60 41.80
N LEU A 655 -11.70 -19.51 41.03
CA LEU A 655 -12.75 -19.18 40.08
C LEU A 655 -12.80 -20.29 39.03
N VAL A 656 -14.00 -20.62 38.53
CA VAL A 656 -14.13 -21.44 37.32
C VAL A 656 -13.50 -20.68 36.16
N ASP A 657 -12.19 -20.88 35.97
CA ASP A 657 -11.41 -20.34 34.87
C ASP A 657 -11.23 -21.44 33.83
N VAL A 658 -12.18 -21.48 32.90
CA VAL A 658 -12.17 -22.45 31.79
C VAL A 658 -11.53 -21.80 30.55
N GLY A 659 -10.60 -20.85 30.72
CA GLY A 659 -10.10 -20.06 29.61
C GLY A 659 -8.70 -19.47 29.79
N ALA A 660 -7.66 -20.29 29.56
CA ALA A 660 -6.35 -19.82 29.06
C ALA A 660 -5.46 -20.93 28.49
N GLU A 661 -6.00 -21.90 27.74
CA GLU A 661 -5.18 -22.63 26.76
C GLU A 661 -5.75 -22.30 25.37
N GLU A 662 -5.23 -21.21 24.82
CA GLU A 662 -5.26 -20.96 23.39
C GLU A 662 -4.38 -22.01 22.70
N ASN A 663 -4.79 -22.41 21.50
CA ASN A 663 -4.03 -23.26 20.60
C ASN A 663 -2.68 -22.61 20.25
N GLU A 664 -1.64 -22.84 21.03
CA GLU A 664 -0.28 -22.98 20.50
C GLU A 664 -0.22 -24.31 19.76
N ILE A 665 -0.63 -24.31 18.49
CA ILE A 665 -0.02 -25.24 17.54
C ILE A 665 1.33 -24.62 17.21
N ASP A 666 2.29 -24.93 18.06
CA ASP A 666 3.71 -24.75 17.79
C ASP A 666 4.08 -25.70 16.64
N SER A 667 4.33 -25.13 15.46
CA SER A 667 4.90 -25.88 14.34
C SER A 667 5.80 -24.99 13.51
N GLN A 668 6.97 -24.63 14.06
CA GLN A 668 8.22 -24.58 13.30
C GLN A 668 9.41 -24.91 14.23
N PRO A 669 10.17 -25.99 13.99
CA PRO A 669 11.54 -26.04 14.50
C PRO A 669 12.42 -25.20 13.56
N ALA A 670 12.99 -24.12 14.08
CA ALA A 670 14.14 -23.47 13.48
C ALA A 670 15.35 -24.42 13.53
N PRO A 671 16.23 -24.45 12.51
CA PRO A 671 17.37 -25.34 12.48
C PRO A 671 18.42 -24.87 13.50
N GLN A 672 18.75 -25.73 14.46
CA GLN A 672 19.88 -25.55 15.36
C GLN A 672 21.20 -25.55 14.58
N GLN A 673 21.96 -24.48 14.82
CA GLN A 673 23.36 -24.32 14.46
C GLN A 673 24.21 -25.40 15.13
N ALA A 674 25.07 -26.05 14.36
CA ALA A 674 26.14 -26.90 14.86
C ALA A 674 27.49 -26.29 14.41
N GLU A 675 28.17 -25.66 15.35
CA GLU A 675 29.64 -25.56 15.43
C GLU A 675 30.03 -26.53 16.59
N ASP A 676 31.10 -27.30 16.62
CA ASP A 676 32.38 -27.30 15.92
C ASP A 676 33.12 -28.65 16.19
N VAL A 677 34.33 -28.79 15.61
CA VAL A 677 35.48 -29.69 15.95
C VAL A 677 35.82 -30.83 14.96
N MET A 678 36.66 -30.44 13.99
CA MET A 678 37.96 -31.01 13.54
C MET A 678 38.36 -32.47 13.84
N ALA A 679 38.80 -33.21 12.80
CA ALA A 679 40.21 -33.64 12.60
C ALA A 679 40.45 -34.47 11.31
N GLU A 680 41.33 -33.92 10.44
CA GLU A 680 42.39 -34.51 9.60
C GLU A 680 42.30 -35.92 8.96
N SER A 681 42.48 -35.97 7.64
CA SER A 681 43.68 -36.50 6.92
C SER A 681 43.37 -37.39 5.68
N GLY A 682 44.09 -37.12 4.57
CA GLY A 682 44.43 -38.13 3.56
C GLY A 682 43.89 -37.92 2.14
N SER A 683 44.70 -37.29 1.28
CA SER A 683 44.52 -37.18 -0.18
C SER A 683 45.05 -38.45 -0.94
N PRO A 684 45.18 -38.49 -2.28
CA PRO A 684 44.26 -39.18 -3.22
C PRO A 684 44.97 -40.21 -4.14
N GLU A 685 44.26 -41.08 -4.88
CA GLU A 685 44.75 -41.63 -6.16
C GLU A 685 43.70 -42.45 -6.97
N GLU A 686 43.60 -42.07 -8.26
CA GLU A 686 43.45 -42.88 -9.49
C GLU A 686 42.19 -43.71 -9.86
N LEU A 687 41.66 -43.35 -11.05
CA LEU A 687 40.77 -44.06 -11.99
C LEU A 687 41.54 -45.22 -12.72
N PRO A 688 40.98 -45.89 -13.75
CA PRO A 688 39.74 -46.70 -13.88
C PRO A 688 40.03 -48.06 -14.58
N GLN A 689 39.05 -48.95 -14.78
CA GLN A 689 38.79 -49.65 -16.06
C GLN A 689 37.70 -50.74 -16.00
N ASP A 690 36.78 -50.64 -16.98
CA ASP A 690 36.20 -51.67 -17.84
C ASP A 690 35.92 -53.09 -17.31
N LEU A 691 34.69 -53.56 -17.53
CA LEU A 691 34.49 -54.70 -18.45
C LEU A 691 33.06 -54.74 -19.01
N ARG A 692 33.05 -54.94 -20.33
CA ARG A 692 31.93 -55.00 -21.28
C ARG A 692 31.13 -56.29 -21.21
N ASN A 693 30.03 -56.28 -21.98
CA ASN A 693 29.24 -57.37 -22.58
C ASN A 693 27.97 -57.73 -21.77
N SER A 694 26.79 -57.85 -22.37
CA SER A 694 26.40 -57.98 -23.78
C SER A 694 24.93 -57.61 -23.98
N GLU A 695 24.63 -57.03 -25.13
CA GLU A 695 23.32 -57.04 -25.79
C GLU A 695 22.73 -58.45 -25.87
N LEU A 696 21.40 -58.56 -25.77
CA LEU A 696 20.57 -59.48 -26.57
C LEU A 696 19.08 -59.15 -26.33
N THR A 697 18.49 -58.42 -27.29
CA THR A 697 17.12 -58.56 -27.82
C THR A 697 16.02 -59.12 -26.89
N LYS A 698 15.12 -58.26 -26.43
CA LYS A 698 13.71 -58.19 -26.87
C LYS A 698 13.02 -56.95 -26.33
#